data_AF-A0A6A4LG02-F1
#
_entry.id   AF-A0A6A4LG02-F1
#
_cell.length_a   1.000
_cell.length_b   1.000
_cell.length_c   1.000
_cell.angle_alpha   90.00
_cell.angle_beta   90.00
_cell.angle_gamma   90.00
#
_symmetry.space_group_name_H-M   'P 1'
#
loop_
_entity.id
_entity.type
_entity.pdbx_description
1 polymer ?
#
loop_
_entity_poly.entity_id
_entity_poly.type
_entity_poly.pdbx_seq_one_letter_code
_entity_poly.pdbx_strand_id
1 'polypeptide(L)'
;VWDLGSPNPSFTLEEHSKGINCVNFFTSGDKTYIITGSDDYAAKICFISEEFRLISELYVIIASQVWDYETGACVQTLEGHTHNVTAVCVHPEAPIIVTGSEDKTLRVWNATNFRYTDPSPTALENTLNYELGRVWAIGCMKGSPQILIGCDNASQIGDKEKTCSEIRESEVCGSASDRTMVTLFAQLICLFVFNVNGTGICPLYRILASLYSGTVGIWNYQSQTMVKSFEVTELPVRSAKFIARKQWVVAGADDMFIRVYNYNTMDKVKVFEAHTDYIRCVAVHPTLPYVLSSSDDMLIKLWDWDKGWLCTQIFEGHSHYVMQVTFNPKDTNTFASASLDRTIKIWNLGSPDPNFTLDAHLKGVNCVDYFTGGDKPYLITGSDDHTAKVWDYQTKSCVQTLEGHTHNVSAVCFHPELPIILTGSEDGTVRIWHATTYRLENTLNYGLERVWAIGHMRGSRRIVIGYDEGTIMVKIGREEPVASMDNSGKIIWAKHNEIQTVNIKSVGADYEVNDGERLPLAVKELGTCDLYPQSLKHNPNGRFVVVCGDGEYIIYTALAWRNRSFGSALEFVWSSDGEYAVRESTSKIKIFSKSFQERKSIRPTFTADRIYGGTVLAMCSNDFICFYDWAECRLIRRIDVNVKNLYWADSGDLVAIASDTSFYILKYNRDVVSAHLDSGRPVDEQGVEDAFELLYEINERVRTGLWVGDCFIYNNSSWRLNYCVGGEVTTMFHLDRPMYLLGYMANQSRVFLIDKEFNVMGYTLLLSLIEYKTLVMRGDLERANEILPSIPKEHHNSVARFLESRGSIEEALEVATDPDYRFELAIQLGKLDVAKEIATGAHSESKWKQLGELAMSTGMLEMAEDCLKNAMDLSGLLLLYSSLGDAEGISKLASLATEHGKNNVAFLCLFMLGKLEECLQLLVDSNRIPEAALMARSYLPSKVSEIVAIWRKDLNKVTYHSTVNPKAAESLADPEEYPNLFEDWQVALAVESKVAETRGTYPPAEEYVKYTDRSHVNLVEAFRNMQIDEDTPLENGGFDHEVEEEDGEEEALDEGQEEGQEEALDEGQEEAVVVDADSTDGTVLVNGNDEEWGTNNEGNPSA
;
A
#
# COMPACT_ATOMS: atom_id res chain seq x y z
N VAL A 1 31.78 -2.64 26.81
CA VAL A 1 32.17 -1.45 26.01
C VAL A 1 31.40 -1.51 24.70
N TRP A 2 30.63 -0.48 24.38
CA TRP A 2 29.97 -0.28 23.09
C TRP A 2 30.26 1.16 22.67
N ASP A 3 30.63 1.36 21.41
CA ASP A 3 30.89 2.68 20.84
C ASP A 3 29.81 2.97 19.78
N LEU A 4 29.02 4.02 20.01
CA LEU A 4 27.97 4.49 19.12
C LEU A 4 28.11 6.01 19.00
N GLY A 5 28.52 6.45 17.80
CA GLY A 5 29.07 7.78 17.57
C GLY A 5 28.16 8.94 18.00
N SER A 6 28.51 9.56 19.12
CA SER A 6 28.06 10.91 19.51
C SER A 6 29.23 11.65 20.17
N PRO A 7 29.34 12.99 20.05
CA PRO A 7 30.52 13.73 20.49
C PRO A 7 30.47 14.04 21.99
N ASN A 8 30.59 13.01 22.84
CA ASN A 8 30.63 13.12 24.30
C ASN A 8 31.40 11.93 24.92
N PRO A 9 31.89 12.02 26.18
CA PRO A 9 33.08 11.30 26.62
C PRO A 9 32.94 9.77 26.72
N SER A 10 34.03 9.07 26.37
CA SER A 10 34.13 7.62 26.35
C SER A 10 34.42 7.02 27.73
N PHE A 11 33.58 6.10 28.18
CA PHE A 11 33.76 5.38 29.44
C PHE A 11 34.71 4.19 29.31
N THR A 12 35.82 4.22 30.07
CA THR A 12 36.70 3.07 30.30
C THR A 12 36.70 2.65 31.77
N LEU A 13 36.19 1.45 32.04
CA LEU A 13 36.45 0.74 33.30
C LEU A 13 37.84 0.09 33.21
N GLU A 14 38.82 0.61 33.94
CA GLU A 14 40.10 -0.07 34.12
C GLU A 14 39.94 -1.35 34.96
N GLU A 15 40.66 -2.42 34.62
CA GLU A 15 40.54 -3.77 35.21
C GLU A 15 40.89 -3.88 36.72
N HIS A 16 41.13 -2.77 37.40
CA HIS A 16 41.45 -2.71 38.82
C HIS A 16 40.22 -2.66 39.75
N SER A 17 39.00 -2.43 39.22
CA SER A 17 37.77 -2.38 40.01
C SER A 17 37.19 -3.77 40.33
N LYS A 18 37.79 -4.48 41.31
CA LYS A 18 37.12 -5.65 41.91
C LYS A 18 35.94 -5.18 42.78
N GLY A 19 34.75 -5.76 42.56
CA GLY A 19 33.60 -5.62 43.46
C GLY A 19 32.37 -4.89 42.91
N ILE A 20 32.26 -4.63 41.60
CA ILE A 20 31.00 -4.18 40.97
C ILE A 20 30.38 -5.38 40.24
N ASN A 21 29.17 -5.78 40.62
CA ASN A 21 28.50 -6.95 40.04
C ASN A 21 27.56 -6.58 38.87
N CYS A 22 26.91 -5.42 38.94
CA CYS A 22 25.99 -4.98 37.89
C CYS A 22 26.00 -3.46 37.73
N VAL A 23 25.76 -3.00 36.49
CA VAL A 23 25.67 -1.59 36.12
C VAL A 23 24.50 -1.43 35.15
N ASN A 24 23.70 -0.37 35.31
CA ASN A 24 22.60 -0.04 34.41
C ASN A 24 22.49 1.49 34.22
N PHE A 25 21.85 1.93 33.14
CA PHE A 25 21.71 3.34 32.77
C PHE A 25 20.22 3.68 32.60
N PHE A 26 19.80 4.85 33.08
CA PHE A 26 18.43 5.32 32.91
C PHE A 26 18.37 6.85 32.84
N THR A 27 17.34 7.39 32.20
CA THR A 27 17.02 8.82 32.22
C THR A 27 15.84 9.08 33.16
N SER A 28 15.84 10.22 33.84
CA SER A 28 14.72 10.66 34.68
C SER A 28 14.62 12.19 34.62
N GLY A 29 13.65 12.69 33.85
CA GLY A 29 13.68 14.05 33.34
C GLY A 29 14.81 14.24 32.34
N ASP A 30 15.35 15.46 32.24
CA ASP A 30 16.40 15.82 31.29
C ASP A 30 17.81 15.30 31.68
N LYS A 31 17.92 14.45 32.72
CA LYS A 31 19.18 13.92 33.23
C LYS A 31 19.31 12.41 33.06
N THR A 32 20.50 12.00 32.64
CA THR A 32 20.96 10.60 32.63
C THR A 32 21.62 10.26 33.96
N TYR A 33 21.31 9.07 34.47
CA TYR A 33 21.87 8.50 35.68
C TYR A 33 22.43 7.11 35.42
N ILE A 34 23.48 6.77 36.15
CA ILE A 34 24.05 5.41 36.21
C ILE A 34 23.65 4.80 37.55
N ILE A 35 23.30 3.51 37.59
CA ILE A 35 23.11 2.77 38.84
C ILE A 35 24.02 1.55 38.89
N THR A 36 24.66 1.32 40.03
CA THR A 36 25.67 0.26 40.25
C THR A 36 25.31 -0.59 41.47
N GLY A 37 25.39 -1.92 41.36
CA GLY A 37 25.39 -2.87 42.48
C GLY A 37 26.81 -3.33 42.82
N SER A 38 27.16 -3.35 44.12
CA SER A 38 28.53 -3.53 44.60
C SER A 38 28.62 -4.55 45.74
N ASP A 39 29.75 -5.24 45.81
CA ASP A 39 29.93 -6.49 46.57
C ASP A 39 30.97 -6.45 47.70
N ASP A 40 31.85 -5.45 47.73
CA ASP A 40 32.83 -5.28 48.82
C ASP A 40 33.24 -3.80 49.00
N TYR A 41 33.86 -3.48 50.15
CA TYR A 41 34.07 -2.13 50.69
C TYR A 41 35.06 -1.21 49.93
N ALA A 42 35.53 -1.61 48.74
CA ALA A 42 36.63 -0.94 48.04
C ALA A 42 36.52 -0.95 46.50
N ALA A 43 35.30 -0.96 45.95
CA ALA A 43 35.09 -0.70 44.52
C ALA A 43 35.51 0.74 44.17
N LYS A 44 36.51 0.89 43.29
CA LYS A 44 37.01 2.21 42.83
C LYS A 44 36.52 2.50 41.42
N ILE A 45 35.66 3.51 41.28
CA ILE A 45 35.17 4.03 40.00
C ILE A 45 35.97 5.30 39.67
N CYS A 46 36.71 5.30 38.56
CA CYS A 46 37.42 6.47 38.06
C CYS A 46 36.64 7.10 36.91
N PHE A 47 36.05 8.27 37.12
CA PHE A 47 35.53 9.10 36.04
C PHE A 47 36.69 9.88 35.40
N ILE A 48 36.84 9.75 34.08
CA ILE A 48 37.91 10.36 33.28
C ILE A 48 37.26 11.24 32.21
N SER A 49 37.62 12.53 32.16
CA SER A 49 37.30 13.43 31.06
C SER A 49 38.48 13.55 30.07
N GLU A 50 38.27 14.21 28.93
CA GLU A 50 39.28 14.35 27.86
C GLU A 50 40.62 14.98 28.33
N GLU A 51 40.64 15.72 29.44
CA GLU A 51 41.86 16.27 30.06
C GLU A 51 42.59 15.30 31.01
N PHE A 52 42.18 14.03 31.12
CA PHE A 52 42.72 13.03 32.07
C PHE A 52 42.70 13.48 33.55
N ARG A 53 41.70 14.27 33.94
CA ARG A 53 41.49 14.66 35.35
C ARG A 53 40.65 13.65 36.11
N LEU A 54 41.16 13.20 37.26
CA LEU A 54 40.44 12.41 38.25
C LEU A 54 39.40 13.29 38.96
N ILE A 55 38.11 12.96 38.83
CA ILE A 55 37.02 13.83 39.32
C ILE A 55 36.68 13.57 40.80
N SER A 56 36.75 12.34 41.29
CA SER A 56 36.51 12.00 42.70
C SER A 56 37.15 10.66 43.13
N GLU A 57 37.37 10.49 44.43
CA GLU A 57 37.67 9.21 45.09
C GLU A 57 36.77 9.06 46.33
N LEU A 58 36.09 7.93 46.48
CA LEU A 58 35.20 7.61 47.61
C LEU A 58 35.27 6.12 47.96
N TYR A 59 34.91 5.79 49.20
CA TYR A 59 34.83 4.40 49.71
C TYR A 59 33.36 3.94 49.73
N VAL A 60 33.13 2.66 49.45
CA VAL A 60 31.78 2.08 49.24
C VAL A 60 31.37 1.23 50.45
N ILE A 61 30.06 1.17 50.72
CA ILE A 61 29.41 0.27 51.69
C ILE A 61 28.27 -0.45 50.96
N ILE A 62 27.91 -1.65 51.42
CA ILE A 62 26.96 -2.60 50.78
C ILE A 62 25.59 -1.95 50.50
N ALA A 63 25.41 -1.45 49.27
CA ALA A 63 24.21 -0.78 48.79
C ALA A 63 24.24 -0.67 47.25
N SER A 64 23.12 -0.26 46.63
CA SER A 64 23.15 0.25 45.25
C SER A 64 23.35 1.76 45.25
N GLN A 65 24.14 2.29 44.32
CA GLN A 65 24.42 3.72 44.24
C GLN A 65 24.00 4.29 42.89
N VAL A 66 23.33 5.45 42.93
CA VAL A 66 22.90 6.23 41.77
C VAL A 66 23.87 7.40 41.57
N TRP A 67 24.36 7.56 40.35
CA TRP A 67 25.36 8.54 39.95
C TRP A 67 24.80 9.44 38.85
N ASP A 68 25.08 10.73 38.91
CA ASP A 68 24.76 11.69 37.85
C ASP A 68 25.80 11.55 36.72
N TYR A 69 25.33 11.30 35.49
CA TYR A 69 26.18 10.97 34.35
C TYR A 69 27.13 12.10 33.94
N GLU A 70 26.68 13.36 34.06
CA GLU A 70 27.43 14.54 33.60
C GLU A 70 28.52 14.96 34.59
N THR A 71 28.27 14.77 35.89
CA THR A 71 29.14 15.24 36.97
C THR A 71 29.96 14.14 37.64
N GLY A 72 29.61 12.86 37.44
CA GLY A 72 30.22 11.72 38.14
C GLY A 72 29.95 11.68 39.65
N ALA A 73 29.06 12.54 40.15
CA ALA A 73 28.74 12.61 41.57
C ALA A 73 27.75 11.50 41.96
N CYS A 74 27.96 10.87 43.13
CA CYS A 74 26.94 10.02 43.73
C CYS A 74 25.77 10.91 44.20
N VAL A 75 24.59 10.67 43.63
CA VAL A 75 23.35 11.43 43.90
C VAL A 75 22.62 10.85 45.10
N GLN A 76 22.55 9.52 45.18
CA GLN A 76 21.84 8.80 46.23
C GLN A 76 22.41 7.39 46.41
N THR A 77 22.47 6.93 47.66
CA THR A 77 22.69 5.52 48.01
C THR A 77 21.36 4.89 48.41
N LEU A 78 21.04 3.72 47.84
CA LEU A 78 19.82 2.94 48.09
C LEU A 78 20.12 1.88 49.17
N GLU A 79 19.97 2.26 50.43
CA GLU A 79 20.24 1.41 51.59
C GLU A 79 19.02 0.56 51.97
N GLY A 80 19.19 -0.75 52.13
CA GLY A 80 18.11 -1.61 52.63
C GLY A 80 18.29 -3.12 52.45
N HIS A 81 19.07 -3.57 51.46
CA HIS A 81 19.48 -4.98 51.39
C HIS A 81 20.45 -5.31 52.54
N THR A 82 20.41 -6.56 53.00
CA THR A 82 21.23 -7.06 54.11
C THR A 82 22.47 -7.82 53.65
N HIS A 83 22.56 -8.12 52.35
CA HIS A 83 23.70 -8.73 51.66
C HIS A 83 23.92 -8.03 50.31
N ASN A 84 24.96 -8.44 49.59
CA ASN A 84 25.39 -7.90 48.29
C ASN A 84 24.24 -7.79 47.27
N VAL A 85 24.28 -6.75 46.42
CA VAL A 85 23.27 -6.51 45.38
C VAL A 85 23.78 -7.05 44.04
N THR A 86 23.25 -8.20 43.66
CA THR A 86 23.66 -9.00 42.51
C THR A 86 23.07 -8.50 41.20
N ALA A 87 21.85 -7.96 41.22
CA ALA A 87 21.12 -7.54 40.02
C ALA A 87 20.37 -6.22 40.22
N VAL A 88 20.41 -5.36 39.19
CA VAL A 88 19.68 -4.08 39.14
C VAL A 88 19.05 -3.89 37.75
N CYS A 89 17.74 -3.68 37.72
CA CYS A 89 16.97 -3.41 36.52
C CYS A 89 16.20 -2.09 36.69
N VAL A 90 15.94 -1.38 35.58
CA VAL A 90 15.06 -0.20 35.54
C VAL A 90 13.94 -0.49 34.57
N HIS A 91 12.70 -0.18 34.95
CA HIS A 91 11.54 -0.42 34.10
C HIS A 91 11.54 0.56 32.91
N PRO A 92 11.44 0.11 31.65
CA PRO A 92 11.65 0.97 30.48
C PRO A 92 10.56 2.03 30.25
N GLU A 93 9.41 1.90 30.92
CA GLU A 93 8.22 2.73 30.71
C GLU A 93 7.57 3.23 32.01
N ALA A 94 8.22 3.01 33.17
CA ALA A 94 7.72 3.45 34.47
C ALA A 94 8.89 3.92 35.36
N PRO A 95 8.70 4.90 36.26
CA PRO A 95 9.76 5.43 37.12
C PRO A 95 10.07 4.46 38.27
N ILE A 96 10.55 3.26 37.94
CA ILE A 96 10.74 2.13 38.86
C ILE A 96 12.12 1.51 38.63
N ILE A 97 12.90 1.42 39.71
CA ILE A 97 14.15 0.66 39.80
C ILE A 97 13.87 -0.58 40.64
N VAL A 98 14.35 -1.75 40.21
CA VAL A 98 14.23 -3.02 40.94
C VAL A 98 15.62 -3.56 41.23
N THR A 99 15.91 -3.83 42.51
CA THR A 99 17.18 -4.40 42.97
C THR A 99 16.97 -5.77 43.61
N GLY A 100 17.91 -6.69 43.38
CA GLY A 100 17.92 -8.04 43.93
C GLY A 100 19.25 -8.38 44.58
N SER A 101 19.20 -9.21 45.62
CA SER A 101 20.33 -9.48 46.49
C SER A 101 20.47 -10.96 46.82
N GLU A 102 21.67 -11.35 47.29
CA GLU A 102 21.89 -12.64 47.94
C GLU A 102 21.01 -12.84 49.19
N ASP A 103 20.45 -11.77 49.78
CA ASP A 103 19.54 -11.86 50.93
C ASP A 103 18.14 -12.42 50.59
N LYS A 104 17.93 -12.85 49.34
CA LYS A 104 16.69 -13.42 48.79
C LYS A 104 15.53 -12.43 48.71
N THR A 105 15.77 -11.12 48.91
CA THR A 105 14.75 -10.10 48.74
C THR A 105 14.88 -9.37 47.41
N LEU A 106 13.74 -8.87 46.93
CA LEU A 106 13.64 -7.89 45.86
C LEU A 106 13.17 -6.58 46.48
N ARG A 107 13.78 -5.45 46.08
CA ARG A 107 13.34 -4.12 46.51
C ARG A 107 12.99 -3.27 45.30
N VAL A 108 11.92 -2.51 45.45
CA VAL A 108 11.37 -1.62 44.43
C VAL A 108 11.55 -0.18 44.91
N TRP A 109 12.10 0.67 44.05
CA TRP A 109 12.43 2.06 44.34
C TRP A 109 11.87 2.95 43.26
N ASN A 110 11.39 4.14 43.62
CA ASN A 110 10.90 5.11 42.64
C ASN A 110 12.09 5.83 41.98
N ALA A 111 12.19 5.79 40.65
CA ALA A 111 13.30 6.36 39.89
C ALA A 111 13.37 7.90 39.91
N THR A 112 12.32 8.61 40.32
CA THR A 112 12.31 10.09 40.36
C THR A 112 12.68 10.68 41.72
N ASN A 113 12.59 9.91 42.80
CA ASN A 113 12.87 10.38 44.16
C ASN A 113 13.73 9.42 45.01
N PHE A 114 14.10 8.27 44.43
CA PHE A 114 15.00 7.25 44.99
C PHE A 114 14.58 6.66 46.34
N ARG A 115 13.28 6.78 46.70
CA ARG A 115 12.73 6.15 47.91
C ARG A 115 12.23 4.74 47.62
N TYR A 116 12.38 3.88 48.62
CA TYR A 116 11.74 2.56 48.65
C TYR A 116 10.22 2.73 48.56
N THR A 117 9.59 1.99 47.66
CA THR A 117 8.14 1.91 47.50
C THR A 117 7.68 0.53 47.91
N ASP A 118 6.95 0.47 49.02
CA ASP A 118 6.28 -0.76 49.49
C ASP A 118 5.21 -1.15 48.44
N PRO A 119 5.30 -2.33 47.81
CA PRO A 119 4.34 -2.72 46.77
C PRO A 119 2.96 -3.02 47.37
N SER A 120 1.90 -2.51 46.75
CA SER A 120 0.54 -2.88 47.14
C SER A 120 0.30 -4.38 46.89
N PRO A 121 -0.39 -5.11 47.80
CA PRO A 121 -0.45 -6.57 47.75
C PRO A 121 -0.98 -7.11 46.42
N THR A 122 -1.99 -6.46 45.85
CA THR A 122 -2.60 -6.81 44.56
C THR A 122 -1.66 -6.73 43.34
N ALA A 123 -0.48 -6.11 43.47
CA ALA A 123 0.52 -6.03 42.40
C ALA A 123 1.53 -7.21 42.39
N LEU A 124 1.64 -7.97 43.49
CA LEU A 124 2.54 -9.13 43.60
C LEU A 124 1.88 -10.44 44.05
N GLU A 125 0.57 -10.44 44.36
CA GLU A 125 -0.19 -11.64 44.75
C GLU A 125 -0.16 -12.79 43.70
N ASN A 126 0.16 -12.51 42.44
CA ASN A 126 0.34 -13.54 41.40
C ASN A 126 1.75 -14.17 41.34
N THR A 127 2.73 -13.71 42.13
CA THR A 127 4.15 -14.11 41.96
C THR A 127 4.88 -14.52 43.25
N LEU A 128 4.34 -14.25 44.45
CA LEU A 128 5.01 -14.58 45.72
C LEU A 128 4.20 -15.51 46.63
N ASN A 129 4.41 -16.81 46.45
CA ASN A 129 4.07 -17.86 47.42
C ASN A 129 5.18 -18.92 47.54
N TYR A 130 6.43 -18.50 47.31
CA TYR A 130 7.63 -19.35 47.35
C TYR A 130 8.78 -18.64 48.07
N GLU A 131 9.59 -19.39 48.82
CA GLU A 131 10.86 -18.88 49.34
C GLU A 131 11.84 -18.67 48.17
N LEU A 132 12.18 -17.42 47.87
CA LEU A 132 13.15 -17.11 46.82
C LEU A 132 14.51 -17.78 47.09
N GLY A 133 15.17 -18.22 46.02
CA GLY A 133 16.61 -18.47 46.01
C GLY A 133 17.39 -17.15 46.13
N ARG A 134 18.73 -17.23 46.10
CA ARG A 134 19.52 -16.02 45.86
C ARG A 134 19.12 -15.47 44.49
N VAL A 135 18.84 -14.18 44.39
CA VAL A 135 18.55 -13.55 43.08
C VAL A 135 19.88 -13.28 42.38
N TRP A 136 19.96 -13.55 41.08
CA TRP A 136 21.17 -13.29 40.28
C TRP A 136 20.88 -12.54 38.97
N ALA A 137 19.62 -12.45 38.53
CA ALA A 137 19.21 -11.64 37.39
C ALA A 137 17.81 -11.04 37.58
N ILE A 138 17.57 -9.85 37.02
CA ILE A 138 16.26 -9.19 36.96
C ILE A 138 16.12 -8.54 35.57
N GLY A 139 14.95 -8.71 34.93
CA GLY A 139 14.62 -8.08 33.65
C GLY A 139 13.18 -7.54 33.62
N CYS A 140 12.95 -6.42 32.93
CA CYS A 140 11.62 -5.86 32.69
C CYS A 140 11.34 -5.89 31.18
N MET A 141 10.19 -6.44 30.75
CA MET A 141 9.81 -6.46 29.33
C MET A 141 9.00 -5.22 28.95
N LYS A 142 9.47 -4.49 27.95
CA LYS A 142 8.78 -3.31 27.40
C LYS A 142 7.37 -3.67 26.91
N GLY A 143 6.36 -2.86 27.25
CA GLY A 143 4.96 -3.14 26.97
C GLY A 143 4.29 -4.16 27.92
N SER A 144 4.92 -4.56 29.02
CA SER A 144 4.30 -5.42 30.03
C SER A 144 4.64 -4.98 31.46
N PRO A 145 3.74 -5.16 32.46
CA PRO A 145 4.03 -4.87 33.86
C PRO A 145 4.81 -6.02 34.56
N GLN A 146 5.34 -7.00 33.83
CA GLN A 146 5.95 -8.20 34.41
C GLN A 146 7.47 -8.05 34.59
N ILE A 147 7.94 -8.39 35.79
CA ILE A 147 9.35 -8.45 36.16
C ILE A 147 9.79 -9.92 36.14
N LEU A 148 10.79 -10.24 35.31
CA LEU A 148 11.45 -11.54 35.25
C LEU A 148 12.56 -11.59 36.29
N ILE A 149 12.66 -12.72 37.01
CA ILE A 149 13.58 -12.91 38.15
C ILE A 149 14.33 -14.24 37.98
N GLY A 150 15.65 -14.19 37.92
CA GLY A 150 16.51 -15.38 37.98
C GLY A 150 16.97 -15.64 39.41
N CYS A 151 16.73 -16.85 39.94
CA CYS A 151 17.21 -17.25 41.27
C CYS A 151 17.61 -18.74 41.33
N ASP A 152 18.46 -19.09 42.30
CA ASP A 152 19.18 -20.38 42.35
C ASP A 152 18.32 -21.66 42.45
N ASN A 153 17.07 -21.56 42.94
CA ASN A 153 16.23 -22.73 43.27
C ASN A 153 14.98 -22.84 42.36
N ALA A 154 15.17 -23.30 41.12
CA ALA A 154 14.08 -23.62 40.20
C ALA A 154 13.76 -25.13 40.08
N SER A 155 14.32 -25.97 40.95
CA SER A 155 14.46 -27.43 40.72
C SER A 155 13.91 -28.33 41.85
N GLN A 156 12.64 -28.15 42.26
CA GLN A 156 11.92 -29.19 43.02
C GLN A 156 10.37 -29.03 43.06
N ILE A 157 9.66 -29.40 41.99
CA ILE A 157 8.20 -29.69 42.03
C ILE A 157 7.91 -30.95 41.18
N GLY A 158 8.01 -32.13 41.80
CA GLY A 158 7.79 -33.44 41.16
C GLY A 158 8.98 -33.89 40.27
N ASP A 159 9.37 -35.17 40.23
CA ASP A 159 8.96 -36.32 41.03
C ASP A 159 10.20 -37.20 41.35
N LYS A 160 10.01 -38.31 42.07
CA LYS A 160 11.10 -39.09 42.69
C LYS A 160 12.07 -39.74 41.70
N GLU A 161 13.36 -39.69 42.03
CA GLU A 161 14.39 -40.51 41.38
C GLU A 161 14.11 -42.02 41.50
N LYS A 162 14.40 -42.76 40.41
CA LYS A 162 15.11 -44.07 40.30
C LYS A 162 14.51 -44.95 39.18
N THR A 163 15.29 -45.66 38.37
CA THR A 163 16.75 -45.85 38.27
C THR A 163 17.20 -45.83 36.81
N CYS A 164 18.39 -45.29 36.52
CA CYS A 164 19.12 -45.62 35.30
C CYS A 164 20.31 -46.52 35.65
N SER A 165 20.44 -47.66 34.98
CA SER A 165 21.52 -48.63 35.17
C SER A 165 21.79 -49.40 33.88
N GLU A 166 23.05 -49.72 33.62
CA GLU A 166 23.54 -50.45 32.43
C GLU A 166 23.48 -49.68 31.09
N ILE A 167 24.43 -48.76 30.90
CA ILE A 167 25.14 -48.66 29.61
C ILE A 167 26.59 -49.07 29.88
N ARG A 168 27.10 -50.05 29.13
CA ARG A 168 28.48 -50.54 29.23
C ARG A 168 29.40 -49.79 28.25
N GLU A 169 30.68 -49.77 28.61
CA GLU A 169 31.76 -49.31 27.74
C GLU A 169 31.90 -50.20 26.49
N SER A 170 32.20 -49.59 25.34
CA SER A 170 32.81 -50.26 24.19
C SER A 170 33.78 -49.31 23.47
N GLU A 171 34.99 -49.25 24.02
CA GLU A 171 36.27 -48.80 23.44
C GLU A 171 36.27 -47.92 22.18
N VAL A 172 36.79 -46.69 22.31
CA VAL A 172 37.49 -45.97 21.24
C VAL A 172 38.91 -45.67 21.70
N CYS A 173 39.90 -46.20 20.98
CA CYS A 173 41.32 -45.92 21.25
C CYS A 173 41.72 -44.54 20.70
N GLY A 174 42.00 -43.59 21.58
CA GLY A 174 42.57 -42.27 21.22
C GLY A 174 43.07 -41.54 22.47
N SER A 175 44.37 -41.21 22.53
CA SER A 175 45.03 -40.76 23.76
C SER A 175 45.35 -39.25 23.79
N ALA A 176 44.69 -38.51 24.71
CA ALA A 176 45.02 -37.16 25.21
C ALA A 176 45.08 -36.00 24.17
N SER A 177 44.73 -34.75 24.49
CA SER A 177 44.08 -34.10 25.65
C SER A 177 43.12 -33.02 25.08
N ASP A 178 42.07 -32.52 25.75
CA ASP A 178 41.90 -32.15 27.16
C ASP A 178 40.48 -32.39 27.71
N ARG A 179 40.30 -32.25 29.04
CA ARG A 179 39.03 -32.46 29.75
C ARG A 179 38.29 -31.16 30.09
N THR A 180 37.58 -30.58 29.13
CA THR A 180 36.59 -29.51 29.36
C THR A 180 35.34 -29.67 28.49
N MET A 181 34.59 -30.75 28.71
CA MET A 181 33.19 -30.91 28.29
C MET A 181 32.42 -31.73 29.34
N VAL A 182 31.09 -31.76 29.23
CA VAL A 182 30.15 -32.56 30.04
C VAL A 182 29.92 -32.08 31.49
N THR A 183 29.69 -30.76 31.68
CA THR A 183 28.74 -30.22 32.70
C THR A 183 28.37 -28.75 32.39
N LEU A 184 27.73 -28.50 31.24
CA LEU A 184 27.10 -27.21 30.92
C LEU A 184 26.04 -27.48 29.82
N PHE A 185 24.85 -27.90 30.24
CA PHE A 185 23.77 -28.34 29.36
C PHE A 185 22.39 -27.97 29.93
N ALA A 186 22.13 -26.68 30.06
CA ALA A 186 20.80 -26.10 30.27
C ALA A 186 20.81 -24.62 29.86
N GLN A 187 19.73 -24.15 29.23
CA GLN A 187 19.36 -22.74 29.12
C GLN A 187 20.40 -21.76 28.54
N LEU A 188 20.83 -21.99 27.29
CA LEU A 188 21.00 -20.89 26.34
C LEU A 188 19.84 -20.92 25.32
N ILE A 189 19.45 -19.75 24.81
CA ILE A 189 18.47 -19.64 23.72
C ILE A 189 19.22 -19.89 22.40
N CYS A 190 19.48 -21.16 22.09
CA CYS A 190 20.18 -21.53 20.88
C CYS A 190 19.27 -21.40 19.64
N LEU A 191 19.75 -20.72 18.61
CA LEU A 191 19.01 -20.45 17.37
C LEU A 191 19.62 -21.22 16.19
N PHE A 192 19.91 -22.52 16.39
CA PHE A 192 20.52 -23.38 15.37
C PHE A 192 19.63 -23.60 14.14
N VAL A 193 19.97 -23.01 12.98
CA VAL A 193 19.17 -23.05 11.73
C VAL A 193 19.82 -23.92 10.61
N PHE A 194 20.17 -25.20 10.83
CA PHE A 194 20.87 -25.96 9.76
C PHE A 194 19.98 -26.41 8.58
N ASN A 195 20.07 -25.60 7.52
CA ASN A 195 20.37 -26.03 6.15
C ASN A 195 19.27 -26.44 5.15
N VAL A 196 19.76 -26.50 3.91
CA VAL A 196 19.15 -26.94 2.65
C VAL A 196 17.94 -26.14 2.23
N ASN A 197 18.11 -25.17 1.32
CA ASN A 197 17.00 -24.42 0.70
C ASN A 197 15.98 -23.86 1.73
N GLY A 198 16.44 -23.64 2.98
CA GLY A 198 15.63 -23.83 4.19
C GLY A 198 14.82 -22.62 4.62
N THR A 199 15.38 -21.43 4.40
CA THR A 199 14.59 -20.21 4.41
C THR A 199 13.68 -20.26 3.18
N GLY A 200 12.50 -20.84 3.33
CA GLY A 200 11.42 -20.60 2.38
C GLY A 200 11.20 -19.09 2.33
N ILE A 201 11.52 -18.47 1.20
CA ILE A 201 11.18 -17.07 0.98
C ILE A 201 9.95 -17.05 0.07
N CYS A 202 8.82 -16.68 0.66
CA CYS A 202 7.59 -16.49 -0.11
C CYS A 202 7.74 -15.20 -0.93
N PRO A 203 7.31 -15.15 -2.21
CA PRO A 203 7.36 -13.92 -3.00
C PRO A 203 6.59 -12.74 -2.35
N LEU A 204 5.67 -13.03 -1.42
CA LEU A 204 4.94 -12.06 -0.60
C LEU A 204 5.75 -11.59 0.63
N TYR A 205 7.00 -11.18 0.45
CA TYR A 205 7.85 -10.51 1.45
C TYR A 205 8.14 -11.29 2.77
N ARG A 206 7.94 -12.62 2.82
CA ARG A 206 8.08 -13.43 4.04
C ARG A 206 9.32 -14.32 4.05
N ILE A 207 10.07 -14.29 5.15
CA ILE A 207 11.13 -15.25 5.51
C ILE A 207 10.57 -16.28 6.49
N LEU A 208 10.99 -17.53 6.35
CA LEU A 208 10.77 -18.62 7.30
C LEU A 208 12.06 -18.93 8.07
N ALA A 209 11.99 -19.02 9.41
CA ALA A 209 13.08 -19.45 10.28
C ALA A 209 12.60 -20.55 11.24
N SER A 210 13.35 -21.64 11.33
CA SER A 210 13.12 -22.72 12.30
C SER A 210 14.20 -22.68 13.38
N LEU A 211 13.80 -22.84 14.64
CA LEU A 211 14.67 -22.64 15.81
C LEU A 211 14.95 -23.97 16.51
N TYR A 212 16.06 -24.04 17.28
CA TYR A 212 16.38 -25.21 18.09
C TYR A 212 15.41 -25.43 19.25
N SER A 213 14.73 -24.38 19.70
CA SER A 213 13.60 -24.44 20.65
C SER A 213 12.32 -25.10 20.07
N GLY A 214 12.42 -25.76 18.92
CA GLY A 214 11.29 -26.39 18.22
C GLY A 214 10.22 -25.41 17.71
N THR A 215 10.52 -24.11 17.73
CA THR A 215 9.64 -23.04 17.28
C THR A 215 9.87 -22.72 15.80
N VAL A 216 8.83 -22.28 15.08
CA VAL A 216 8.94 -21.77 13.70
C VAL A 216 8.38 -20.34 13.62
N GLY A 217 9.24 -19.42 13.21
CA GLY A 217 8.92 -18.00 13.02
C GLY A 217 8.77 -17.63 11.55
N ILE A 218 7.77 -16.79 11.26
CA ILE A 218 7.56 -16.16 9.95
C ILE A 218 7.74 -14.65 10.10
N TRP A 219 8.69 -14.09 9.36
CA TRP A 219 9.07 -12.67 9.41
C TRP A 219 8.70 -11.95 8.13
N ASN A 220 8.21 -10.71 8.21
CA ASN A 220 8.06 -9.81 7.07
C ASN A 220 9.31 -8.94 6.99
N TYR A 221 10.10 -9.12 5.93
CA TYR A 221 11.40 -8.46 5.81
C TYR A 221 11.31 -6.98 5.38
N GLN A 222 10.12 -6.52 4.96
CA GLN A 222 9.89 -5.12 4.55
C GLN A 222 9.48 -4.26 5.74
N SER A 223 8.64 -4.78 6.65
CA SER A 223 8.30 -4.13 7.93
C SER A 223 9.32 -4.41 9.03
N GLN A 224 10.22 -5.38 8.84
CA GLN A 224 11.17 -5.88 9.84
C GLN A 224 10.47 -6.50 11.08
N THR A 225 9.20 -6.89 10.96
CA THR A 225 8.40 -7.46 12.05
C THR A 225 8.21 -8.97 11.90
N MET A 226 8.15 -9.67 13.02
CA MET A 226 7.64 -11.04 13.08
C MET A 226 6.13 -11.02 12.80
N VAL A 227 5.67 -11.78 11.80
CA VAL A 227 4.26 -11.85 11.40
C VAL A 227 3.51 -12.84 12.27
N LYS A 228 4.09 -14.03 12.46
CA LYS A 228 3.60 -15.10 13.34
C LYS A 228 4.79 -15.93 13.83
N SER A 229 4.66 -16.50 15.02
CA SER A 229 5.51 -17.59 15.52
C SER A 229 4.62 -18.65 16.13
N PHE A 230 5.01 -19.92 16.03
CA PHE A 230 4.28 -21.04 16.59
C PHE A 230 5.23 -22.17 16.98
N GLU A 231 4.90 -22.84 18.08
CA GLU A 231 5.62 -24.02 18.53
C GLU A 231 5.20 -25.25 17.71
N VAL A 232 6.19 -26.01 17.24
CA VAL A 232 5.99 -27.21 16.43
C VAL A 232 6.20 -28.46 17.30
N THR A 233 7.21 -28.39 18.16
CA THR A 233 7.70 -29.44 19.07
C THR A 233 8.48 -28.78 20.22
N GLU A 234 8.67 -29.51 21.33
CA GLU A 234 9.67 -29.15 22.36
C GLU A 234 11.10 -29.48 21.89
N LEU A 235 11.24 -30.38 20.90
CA LEU A 235 12.51 -30.78 20.27
C LEU A 235 12.85 -29.94 19.03
N PRO A 236 14.14 -29.84 18.63
CA PRO A 236 14.59 -28.99 17.53
C PRO A 236 13.91 -29.24 16.17
N VAL A 237 13.50 -28.16 15.50
CA VAL A 237 13.06 -28.20 14.09
C VAL A 237 14.26 -27.87 13.20
N ARG A 238 14.93 -28.89 12.66
CA ARG A 238 16.14 -28.69 11.83
C ARG A 238 15.84 -28.05 10.49
N SER A 239 14.74 -28.47 9.83
CA SER A 239 14.46 -28.05 8.47
C SER A 239 12.97 -27.75 8.25
N ALA A 240 12.68 -26.51 7.86
CA ALA A 240 11.37 -26.07 7.39
C ALA A 240 11.42 -25.65 5.90
N LYS A 241 10.26 -25.57 5.25
CA LYS A 241 10.06 -25.07 3.86
C LYS A 241 8.66 -24.46 3.68
N PHE A 242 8.53 -23.45 2.82
CA PHE A 242 7.23 -23.06 2.27
C PHE A 242 6.83 -23.94 1.08
N ILE A 243 5.58 -24.41 1.06
CA ILE A 243 4.87 -24.92 -0.12
C ILE A 243 3.89 -23.81 -0.54
N ALA A 244 4.42 -22.73 -1.13
CA ALA A 244 3.65 -21.52 -1.45
C ALA A 244 2.40 -21.80 -2.30
N ARG A 245 2.48 -22.77 -3.24
CA ARG A 245 1.36 -23.19 -4.11
C ARG A 245 0.18 -23.89 -3.40
N LYS A 246 0.31 -24.21 -2.11
CA LYS A 246 -0.79 -24.69 -1.24
C LYS A 246 -0.97 -23.81 0.01
N GLN A 247 -0.20 -22.71 0.13
CA GLN A 247 -0.11 -21.85 1.32
C GLN A 247 0.35 -22.57 2.61
N TRP A 248 1.20 -23.61 2.48
CA TRP A 248 1.67 -24.40 3.62
C TRP A 248 3.12 -24.10 4.02
N VAL A 249 3.46 -24.34 5.29
CA VAL A 249 4.81 -24.68 5.77
C VAL A 249 4.86 -26.19 6.00
N VAL A 250 5.94 -26.84 5.60
CA VAL A 250 6.32 -28.18 6.07
C VAL A 250 7.58 -28.07 6.93
N ALA A 251 7.61 -28.80 8.05
CA ALA A 251 8.70 -28.82 9.02
C ALA A 251 9.03 -30.26 9.42
N GLY A 252 10.31 -30.59 9.53
CA GLY A 252 10.84 -31.83 10.08
C GLY A 252 11.70 -31.55 11.32
N ALA A 253 11.56 -32.39 12.34
CA ALA A 253 12.15 -32.19 13.66
C ALA A 253 12.87 -33.44 14.19
N ASP A 254 13.57 -33.26 15.30
CA ASP A 254 14.27 -34.34 16.04
C ASP A 254 13.32 -35.33 16.72
N ASP A 255 12.01 -35.04 16.79
CA ASP A 255 11.02 -36.00 17.26
C ASP A 255 10.60 -37.03 16.20
N MET A 256 11.25 -37.04 15.02
CA MET A 256 11.04 -37.96 13.89
C MET A 256 9.75 -37.73 13.07
N PHE A 257 8.94 -36.72 13.41
CA PHE A 257 7.71 -36.37 12.68
C PHE A 257 7.92 -35.27 11.64
N ILE A 258 7.17 -35.38 10.54
CA ILE A 258 6.90 -34.27 9.62
C ILE A 258 5.56 -33.64 9.98
N ARG A 259 5.55 -32.30 10.07
CA ARG A 259 4.36 -31.50 10.37
C ARG A 259 4.12 -30.47 9.27
N VAL A 260 2.85 -30.27 8.92
CA VAL A 260 2.41 -29.39 7.84
C VAL A 260 1.35 -28.43 8.38
N TYR A 261 1.56 -27.14 8.18
CA TYR A 261 0.73 -26.06 8.70
C TYR A 261 0.30 -25.13 7.57
N ASN A 262 -0.93 -24.62 7.57
CA ASN A 262 -1.31 -23.50 6.71
C ASN A 262 -0.73 -22.21 7.30
N TYR A 263 0.14 -21.48 6.60
CA TYR A 263 0.82 -20.32 7.20
C TYR A 263 -0.07 -19.07 7.33
N ASN A 264 -1.23 -19.04 6.69
CA ASN A 264 -2.19 -17.94 6.81
C ASN A 264 -3.10 -18.16 8.02
N THR A 265 -3.69 -19.34 8.20
CA THR A 265 -4.59 -19.65 9.33
C THR A 265 -3.86 -20.17 10.58
N MET A 266 -2.75 -20.89 10.41
CA MET A 266 -2.03 -21.74 11.39
C MET A 266 -2.67 -23.09 11.74
N ASP A 267 -3.62 -23.55 10.93
CA ASP A 267 -4.17 -24.90 11.06
C ASP A 267 -3.13 -25.98 10.76
N LYS A 268 -3.13 -27.04 11.58
CA LYS A 268 -2.36 -28.28 11.34
C LYS A 268 -3.02 -29.10 10.23
N VAL A 269 -2.42 -29.09 9.05
CA VAL A 269 -2.89 -29.80 7.84
C VAL A 269 -2.59 -31.30 7.91
N LYS A 270 -1.40 -31.65 8.39
CA LYS A 270 -0.95 -33.04 8.53
C LYS A 270 0.15 -33.14 9.59
N VAL A 271 0.14 -34.24 10.35
CA VAL A 271 1.24 -34.69 11.20
C VAL A 271 1.42 -36.19 10.94
N PHE A 272 2.65 -36.67 10.77
CA PHE A 272 2.96 -38.10 10.63
C PHE A 272 4.43 -38.39 10.98
N GLU A 273 4.67 -39.58 11.55
CA GLU A 273 6.00 -40.13 11.78
C GLU A 273 6.62 -40.47 10.42
N ALA A 274 7.81 -39.94 10.13
CA ALA A 274 8.42 -40.04 8.80
C ALA A 274 9.70 -40.88 8.80
N HIS A 275 10.50 -40.80 9.87
CA HIS A 275 11.74 -41.53 10.04
C HIS A 275 11.78 -42.20 11.41
N THR A 276 12.81 -43.00 11.67
CA THR A 276 13.05 -43.63 12.99
C THR A 276 14.19 -42.96 13.75
N ASP A 277 14.66 -41.81 13.26
CA ASP A 277 15.74 -40.99 13.82
C ASP A 277 15.59 -39.54 13.34
N TYR A 278 16.44 -38.63 13.80
CA TYR A 278 16.38 -37.18 13.54
C TYR A 278 16.23 -36.84 12.05
N ILE A 279 15.31 -35.92 11.72
CA ILE A 279 15.12 -35.43 10.34
C ILE A 279 16.07 -34.26 10.10
N ARG A 280 17.08 -34.46 9.25
CA ARG A 280 18.09 -33.45 8.92
C ARG A 280 17.61 -32.45 7.89
N CYS A 281 16.95 -32.92 6.83
CA CYS A 281 16.50 -32.07 5.73
C CYS A 281 15.09 -32.44 5.27
N VAL A 282 14.31 -31.41 4.90
CA VAL A 282 13.07 -31.53 4.14
C VAL A 282 13.19 -30.67 2.87
N ALA A 283 12.93 -31.22 1.68
CA ALA A 283 13.00 -30.51 0.41
C ALA A 283 11.71 -30.64 -0.41
N VAL A 284 11.22 -29.54 -0.99
CA VAL A 284 9.95 -29.49 -1.73
C VAL A 284 10.22 -29.51 -3.24
N HIS A 285 9.55 -30.40 -3.98
CA HIS A 285 9.68 -30.48 -5.44
C HIS A 285 9.00 -29.27 -6.12
N PRO A 286 9.65 -28.61 -7.10
CA PRO A 286 9.20 -27.31 -7.62
C PRO A 286 7.84 -27.35 -8.37
N THR A 287 7.49 -28.47 -9.03
CA THR A 287 6.23 -28.61 -9.79
C THR A 287 5.32 -29.73 -9.23
N LEU A 288 5.73 -31.01 -9.38
CA LEU A 288 5.04 -32.20 -8.86
C LEU A 288 4.83 -32.17 -7.32
N PRO A 289 3.77 -32.80 -6.77
CA PRO A 289 3.34 -32.71 -5.37
C PRO A 289 4.16 -33.54 -4.38
N TYR A 290 5.48 -33.43 -4.46
CA TYR A 290 6.42 -34.23 -3.68
C TYR A 290 7.21 -33.44 -2.64
N VAL A 291 7.45 -34.09 -1.50
CA VAL A 291 8.47 -33.72 -0.51
C VAL A 291 9.48 -34.86 -0.40
N LEU A 292 10.77 -34.54 -0.40
CA LEU A 292 11.82 -35.44 0.09
C LEU A 292 12.12 -35.12 1.56
N SER A 293 12.38 -36.14 2.36
CA SER A 293 13.00 -35.99 3.69
C SER A 293 14.23 -36.89 3.81
N SER A 294 15.23 -36.44 4.56
CA SER A 294 16.45 -37.21 4.87
C SER A 294 16.78 -37.15 6.36
N SER A 295 17.39 -38.21 6.86
CA SER A 295 17.50 -38.48 8.30
C SER A 295 18.80 -39.18 8.69
N ASP A 296 19.01 -39.26 10.00
CA ASP A 296 20.02 -40.08 10.65
C ASP A 296 19.72 -41.60 10.53
N ASP A 297 18.47 -41.99 10.18
CA ASP A 297 18.12 -43.38 9.84
C ASP A 297 18.77 -43.91 8.54
N MET A 298 19.63 -43.10 7.92
CA MET A 298 20.37 -43.32 6.66
C MET A 298 19.49 -43.38 5.41
N LEU A 299 18.17 -43.19 5.54
CA LEU A 299 17.21 -43.24 4.45
C LEU A 299 16.89 -41.85 3.91
N ILE A 300 16.44 -41.83 2.65
CA ILE A 300 15.75 -40.70 2.05
C ILE A 300 14.36 -41.19 1.64
N LYS A 301 13.31 -40.44 1.96
CA LYS A 301 11.91 -40.84 1.72
C LYS A 301 11.17 -39.80 0.88
N LEU A 302 10.39 -40.28 -0.09
CA LEU A 302 9.57 -39.47 -0.99
C LEU A 302 8.10 -39.51 -0.56
N TRP A 303 7.52 -38.35 -0.30
CA TRP A 303 6.14 -38.20 0.19
C TRP A 303 5.27 -37.50 -0.85
N ASP A 304 4.16 -38.13 -1.22
CA ASP A 304 3.16 -37.56 -2.14
C ASP A 304 1.95 -37.05 -1.35
N TRP A 305 1.77 -35.72 -1.32
CA TRP A 305 0.71 -35.09 -0.54
C TRP A 305 -0.66 -35.15 -1.21
N ASP A 306 -0.73 -35.20 -2.55
CA ASP A 306 -2.01 -35.34 -3.26
C ASP A 306 -2.51 -36.81 -3.16
N LYS A 307 -1.61 -37.77 -2.87
CA LYS A 307 -1.93 -39.12 -2.35
C LYS A 307 -2.02 -39.20 -0.81
N GLY A 308 -2.26 -38.09 -0.11
CA GLY A 308 -2.56 -38.06 1.33
C GLY A 308 -1.35 -38.13 2.27
N TRP A 309 -0.15 -37.81 1.77
CA TRP A 309 1.17 -37.98 2.41
C TRP A 309 1.60 -39.45 2.52
N LEU A 310 1.43 -40.20 1.42
CA LEU A 310 1.94 -41.56 1.29
C LEU A 310 3.45 -41.53 0.97
N CYS A 311 4.24 -42.38 1.64
CA CYS A 311 5.61 -42.66 1.24
C CYS A 311 5.59 -43.45 -0.08
N THR A 312 5.96 -42.83 -1.18
CA THR A 312 5.92 -43.42 -2.53
C THR A 312 7.22 -44.10 -2.96
N GLN A 313 8.35 -43.70 -2.37
CA GLN A 313 9.66 -44.30 -2.61
C GLN A 313 10.56 -44.15 -1.38
N ILE A 314 11.42 -45.15 -1.15
CA ILE A 314 12.53 -45.08 -0.21
C ILE A 314 13.82 -45.24 -1.03
N PHE A 315 14.81 -44.41 -0.77
CA PHE A 315 16.13 -44.49 -1.40
C PHE A 315 17.15 -44.93 -0.34
N GLU A 316 17.83 -46.04 -0.61
CA GLU A 316 18.75 -46.70 0.31
C GLU A 316 20.17 -46.75 -0.29
N GLY A 317 21.21 -46.76 0.55
CA GLY A 317 22.60 -46.95 0.10
C GLY A 317 23.60 -45.83 0.44
N HIS A 318 23.22 -44.88 1.30
CA HIS A 318 24.17 -44.19 2.18
C HIS A 318 24.52 -45.09 3.38
N SER A 319 25.70 -44.90 3.97
CA SER A 319 26.17 -45.66 5.14
C SER A 319 26.36 -44.81 6.40
N HIS A 320 25.88 -43.56 6.37
CA HIS A 320 25.79 -42.65 7.53
C HIS A 320 24.67 -41.64 7.30
N TYR A 321 24.33 -40.90 8.37
CA TYR A 321 23.41 -39.76 8.41
C TYR A 321 23.37 -38.93 7.12
N VAL A 322 22.18 -38.75 6.55
CA VAL A 322 21.98 -38.00 5.30
C VAL A 322 21.62 -36.55 5.62
N MET A 323 22.65 -35.73 5.74
CA MET A 323 22.59 -34.35 6.20
C MET A 323 21.72 -33.44 5.32
N GLN A 324 21.75 -33.63 3.99
CA GLN A 324 21.17 -32.68 3.06
C GLN A 324 20.67 -33.33 1.77
N VAL A 325 19.45 -32.98 1.32
CA VAL A 325 18.87 -33.40 0.02
C VAL A 325 18.35 -32.22 -0.80
N THR A 326 18.80 -32.08 -2.05
CA THR A 326 18.45 -30.95 -2.92
C THR A 326 18.00 -31.41 -4.30
N PHE A 327 16.89 -30.86 -4.80
CA PHE A 327 16.40 -31.15 -6.16
C PHE A 327 17.27 -30.45 -7.20
N ASN A 328 17.54 -31.13 -8.31
CA ASN A 328 18.20 -30.52 -9.46
C ASN A 328 17.25 -29.48 -10.10
N PRO A 329 17.66 -28.19 -10.21
CA PRO A 329 16.81 -27.14 -10.77
C PRO A 329 16.68 -27.21 -12.29
N LYS A 330 17.54 -27.97 -12.99
CA LYS A 330 17.56 -28.11 -14.46
C LYS A 330 16.83 -29.38 -14.93
N ASP A 331 16.92 -30.47 -14.18
CA ASP A 331 16.12 -31.69 -14.37
C ASP A 331 15.49 -32.12 -13.03
N THR A 332 14.24 -31.70 -12.81
CA THR A 332 13.54 -31.88 -11.53
C THR A 332 13.26 -33.35 -11.18
N ASN A 333 13.42 -34.28 -12.13
CA ASN A 333 13.31 -35.72 -11.87
C ASN A 333 14.56 -36.30 -11.17
N THR A 334 15.62 -35.51 -11.01
CA THR A 334 16.84 -35.88 -10.28
C THR A 334 17.06 -35.04 -9.03
N PHE A 335 17.76 -35.60 -8.05
CA PHE A 335 18.15 -34.91 -6.83
C PHE A 335 19.52 -35.41 -6.33
N ALA A 336 20.20 -34.58 -5.54
CA ALA A 336 21.46 -34.90 -4.89
C ALA A 336 21.25 -35.06 -3.38
N SER A 337 22.01 -35.95 -2.76
CA SER A 337 22.13 -36.09 -1.30
C SER A 337 23.58 -36.01 -0.85
N ALA A 338 23.80 -35.38 0.30
CA ALA A 338 25.08 -35.38 1.02
C ALA A 338 24.93 -36.15 2.33
N SER A 339 25.98 -36.90 2.68
CA SER A 339 26.04 -37.71 3.90
C SER A 339 27.39 -37.58 4.60
N LEU A 340 27.39 -37.87 5.90
CA LEU A 340 28.63 -38.02 6.67
C LEU A 340 29.46 -39.25 6.26
N ASP A 341 28.95 -40.12 5.37
CA ASP A 341 29.72 -41.19 4.72
C ASP A 341 30.77 -40.70 3.70
N ARG A 342 30.96 -39.37 3.61
CA ARG A 342 31.88 -38.63 2.72
C ARG A 342 31.45 -38.56 1.26
N THR A 343 30.31 -39.19 0.92
CA THR A 343 29.84 -39.27 -0.45
C THR A 343 28.68 -38.34 -0.75
N ILE A 344 28.55 -38.02 -2.04
CA ILE A 344 27.37 -37.39 -2.63
C ILE A 344 26.70 -38.46 -3.50
N LYS A 345 25.39 -38.65 -3.40
CA LYS A 345 24.65 -39.57 -4.29
C LYS A 345 23.65 -38.80 -5.13
N ILE A 346 23.62 -39.10 -6.43
CA ILE A 346 22.69 -38.50 -7.38
C ILE A 346 21.65 -39.54 -7.75
N TRP A 347 20.38 -39.23 -7.52
CA TRP A 347 19.26 -40.15 -7.63
C TRP A 347 18.29 -39.73 -8.73
N ASN A 348 17.37 -40.63 -9.06
CA ASN A 348 16.25 -40.42 -9.99
C ASN A 348 14.98 -40.81 -9.25
N LEU A 349 13.92 -39.98 -9.27
CA LEU A 349 12.69 -40.27 -8.53
C LEU A 349 12.01 -41.60 -8.93
N GLY A 350 12.29 -42.11 -10.14
CA GLY A 350 11.81 -43.40 -10.62
C GLY A 350 12.66 -44.63 -10.23
N SER A 351 13.77 -44.45 -9.49
CA SER A 351 14.73 -45.52 -9.15
C SER A 351 15.07 -45.50 -7.65
N PRO A 352 14.98 -46.62 -6.92
CA PRO A 352 15.48 -46.69 -5.54
C PRO A 352 17.02 -46.63 -5.51
N ASP A 353 17.70 -47.14 -6.55
CA ASP A 353 19.15 -47.11 -6.69
C ASP A 353 19.66 -45.73 -7.16
N PRO A 354 20.85 -45.28 -6.68
CA PRO A 354 21.46 -44.02 -7.12
C PRO A 354 22.07 -44.15 -8.53
N ASN A 355 21.87 -43.14 -9.37
CA ASN A 355 22.46 -43.06 -10.72
C ASN A 355 24.00 -43.11 -10.68
N PHE A 356 24.60 -42.47 -9.66
CA PHE A 356 26.01 -42.60 -9.30
C PHE A 356 26.29 -42.03 -7.90
N THR A 357 27.42 -42.45 -7.33
CA THR A 357 28.03 -41.88 -6.12
C THR A 357 29.28 -41.09 -6.52
N LEU A 358 29.56 -39.97 -5.85
CA LEU A 358 30.84 -39.25 -5.87
C LEU A 358 31.49 -39.35 -4.49
N ASP A 359 32.77 -39.72 -4.44
CA ASP A 359 33.60 -39.62 -3.23
C ASP A 359 34.17 -38.19 -3.17
N ALA A 360 33.77 -37.41 -2.16
CA ALA A 360 33.84 -35.94 -2.26
C ALA A 360 34.86 -35.31 -1.30
N HIS A 361 34.90 -35.74 -0.05
CA HIS A 361 35.63 -35.03 1.01
C HIS A 361 36.38 -35.99 1.92
N LEU A 362 37.37 -35.48 2.67
CA LEU A 362 38.16 -36.31 3.59
C LEU A 362 37.40 -36.63 4.89
N LYS A 363 36.38 -35.83 5.20
CA LYS A 363 35.40 -36.03 6.28
C LYS A 363 33.97 -35.98 5.70
N GLY A 364 32.96 -36.01 6.57
CA GLY A 364 31.55 -36.02 6.17
C GLY A 364 31.14 -34.80 5.34
N VAL A 365 30.16 -34.97 4.45
CA VAL A 365 29.60 -33.89 3.65
C VAL A 365 28.35 -33.37 4.35
N ASN A 366 28.42 -32.13 4.85
CA ASN A 366 27.31 -31.48 5.55
C ASN A 366 26.25 -30.98 4.57
N CYS A 367 26.68 -30.52 3.39
CA CYS A 367 25.82 -29.77 2.48
C CYS A 367 26.15 -29.96 0.99
N VAL A 368 25.13 -29.84 0.15
CA VAL A 368 25.19 -29.92 -1.32
C VAL A 368 24.14 -29.03 -1.98
N ASP A 369 24.53 -28.22 -2.96
CA ASP A 369 23.63 -27.36 -3.76
C ASP A 369 23.97 -27.44 -5.27
N TYR A 370 22.98 -27.19 -6.12
CA TYR A 370 23.11 -27.21 -7.59
C TYR A 370 23.31 -25.81 -8.16
N PHE A 371 24.21 -25.68 -9.15
CA PHE A 371 24.35 -24.43 -9.88
C PHE A 371 23.14 -24.19 -10.79
N THR A 372 22.32 -23.20 -10.44
CA THR A 372 21.13 -22.79 -11.19
C THR A 372 21.44 -22.03 -12.48
N GLY A 373 22.60 -21.37 -12.58
CA GLY A 373 22.96 -20.50 -13.71
C GLY A 373 23.41 -21.26 -14.96
N GLY A 374 23.12 -20.70 -16.14
CA GLY A 374 23.60 -21.13 -17.48
C GLY A 374 23.50 -22.64 -17.76
N ASP A 375 24.38 -23.13 -18.64
CA ASP A 375 24.42 -24.55 -19.01
C ASP A 375 25.40 -25.40 -18.20
N LYS A 376 26.22 -24.79 -17.31
CA LYS A 376 27.26 -25.54 -16.58
C LYS A 376 26.63 -26.59 -15.64
N PRO A 377 27.05 -27.87 -15.69
CA PRO A 377 26.49 -28.96 -14.89
C PRO A 377 27.19 -29.07 -13.53
N TYR A 378 27.11 -28.02 -12.71
CA TYR A 378 27.88 -27.93 -11.48
C TYR A 378 27.05 -28.19 -10.21
N LEU A 379 27.72 -28.79 -9.22
CA LEU A 379 27.34 -28.91 -7.82
C LEU A 379 28.36 -28.16 -6.96
N ILE A 380 27.95 -27.69 -5.79
CA ILE A 380 28.86 -27.28 -4.71
C ILE A 380 28.56 -28.10 -3.46
N THR A 381 29.60 -28.39 -2.69
CA THR A 381 29.55 -29.16 -1.44
C THR A 381 30.39 -28.53 -0.35
N GLY A 382 30.04 -28.79 0.91
CA GLY A 382 30.77 -28.32 2.09
C GLY A 382 30.89 -29.41 3.16
N SER A 383 31.99 -29.42 3.89
CA SER A 383 32.41 -30.52 4.76
C SER A 383 33.09 -30.06 6.05
N ASP A 384 33.11 -30.95 7.03
CA ASP A 384 33.95 -30.87 8.23
C ASP A 384 35.46 -30.81 7.90
N ASP A 385 35.90 -31.11 6.68
CA ASP A 385 37.31 -30.93 6.27
C ASP A 385 37.72 -29.46 6.02
N HIS A 386 36.83 -28.52 6.36
CA HIS A 386 37.02 -27.06 6.30
C HIS A 386 37.14 -26.51 4.85
N THR A 387 36.85 -27.35 3.85
CA THR A 387 36.79 -26.96 2.44
C THR A 387 35.35 -26.98 1.90
N ALA A 388 35.11 -26.17 0.87
CA ALA A 388 33.99 -26.36 -0.04
C ALA A 388 34.52 -26.82 -1.40
N LYS A 389 33.82 -27.72 -2.09
CA LYS A 389 34.26 -28.25 -3.40
C LYS A 389 33.18 -28.06 -4.45
N VAL A 390 33.60 -27.54 -5.60
CA VAL A 390 32.78 -27.40 -6.82
C VAL A 390 33.04 -28.61 -7.71
N TRP A 391 31.97 -29.30 -8.09
CA TRP A 391 32.00 -30.54 -8.86
C TRP A 391 31.27 -30.38 -10.18
N ASP A 392 31.81 -30.98 -11.23
CA ASP A 392 31.08 -31.27 -12.46
C ASP A 392 30.46 -32.66 -12.33
N TYR A 393 29.12 -32.74 -12.32
CA TYR A 393 28.42 -34.01 -12.12
C TYR A 393 28.31 -34.87 -13.39
N GLN A 394 28.65 -34.33 -14.58
CA GLN A 394 28.75 -35.10 -15.82
C GLN A 394 30.13 -35.76 -15.95
N THR A 395 31.22 -34.98 -15.77
CA THR A 395 32.59 -35.53 -15.80
C THR A 395 33.00 -36.21 -14.49
N LYS A 396 32.22 -36.02 -13.42
CA LYS A 396 32.45 -36.58 -12.07
C LYS A 396 33.78 -36.14 -11.47
N SER A 397 34.18 -34.89 -11.76
CA SER A 397 35.47 -34.32 -11.39
C SER A 397 35.30 -33.12 -10.46
N CYS A 398 36.25 -32.95 -9.53
CA CYS A 398 36.37 -31.75 -8.72
C CYS A 398 36.94 -30.62 -9.60
N VAL A 399 36.09 -29.64 -9.95
CA VAL A 399 36.47 -28.48 -10.75
C VAL A 399 37.35 -27.53 -9.96
N GLN A 400 37.05 -27.34 -8.66
CA GLN A 400 37.83 -26.49 -7.76
C GLN A 400 37.57 -26.83 -6.30
N THR A 401 38.60 -26.71 -5.45
CA THR A 401 38.44 -26.63 -3.99
C THR A 401 38.55 -25.17 -3.54
N LEU A 402 37.62 -24.73 -2.70
CA LEU A 402 37.59 -23.43 -2.03
C LEU A 402 38.09 -23.64 -0.59
N GLU A 403 39.22 -23.03 -0.25
CA GLU A 403 39.93 -23.25 1.01
C GLU A 403 40.06 -21.95 1.81
N GLY A 404 39.95 -22.05 3.15
CA GLY A 404 40.34 -20.95 4.04
C GLY A 404 39.40 -20.69 5.22
N HIS A 405 38.24 -21.36 5.31
CA HIS A 405 37.46 -21.42 6.55
C HIS A 405 38.28 -22.13 7.64
N THR A 406 38.09 -21.75 8.91
CA THR A 406 38.86 -22.33 10.03
C THR A 406 38.13 -23.44 10.78
N HIS A 407 36.81 -23.55 10.58
CA HIS A 407 35.96 -24.62 11.11
C HIS A 407 35.12 -25.26 9.99
N ASN A 408 34.22 -26.17 10.34
CA ASN A 408 33.45 -26.97 9.37
C ASN A 408 32.74 -26.06 8.36
N VAL A 409 32.81 -26.38 7.06
CA VAL A 409 31.94 -25.72 6.08
C VAL A 409 30.58 -26.36 6.19
N SER A 410 29.61 -25.50 6.48
CA SER A 410 28.43 -25.90 7.21
C SER A 410 27.17 -25.68 6.37
N ALA A 411 27.11 -24.59 5.62
CA ALA A 411 26.12 -24.34 4.57
C ALA A 411 26.81 -23.89 3.27
N VAL A 412 26.28 -24.30 2.11
CA VAL A 412 26.70 -23.81 0.79
C VAL A 412 25.49 -23.45 -0.07
N CYS A 413 25.64 -22.44 -0.91
CA CYS A 413 24.59 -21.96 -1.80
C CYS A 413 25.19 -21.33 -3.06
N PHE A 414 24.66 -21.67 -4.24
CA PHE A 414 24.82 -20.83 -5.43
C PHE A 414 23.76 -19.72 -5.42
N HIS A 415 24.13 -18.50 -5.80
CA HIS A 415 23.13 -17.43 -5.98
C HIS A 415 22.46 -17.56 -7.36
N PRO A 416 21.12 -17.44 -7.48
CA PRO A 416 20.43 -17.69 -8.75
C PRO A 416 20.69 -16.62 -9.83
N GLU A 417 20.71 -15.35 -9.44
CA GLU A 417 20.80 -14.19 -10.36
C GLU A 417 22.17 -13.48 -10.36
N LEU A 418 23.19 -14.05 -9.72
CA LEU A 418 24.52 -13.45 -9.55
C LEU A 418 25.59 -14.51 -9.74
N PRO A 419 26.77 -14.17 -10.29
CA PRO A 419 27.86 -15.12 -10.52
C PRO A 419 28.65 -15.37 -9.23
N ILE A 420 27.97 -15.63 -8.11
CA ILE A 420 28.59 -15.79 -6.78
C ILE A 420 28.18 -17.10 -6.12
N ILE A 421 29.11 -17.59 -5.31
CA ILE A 421 29.02 -18.74 -4.42
C ILE A 421 29.06 -18.21 -2.99
N LEU A 422 28.25 -18.78 -2.11
CA LEU A 422 28.21 -18.45 -0.69
C LEU A 422 28.55 -19.71 0.12
N THR A 423 29.51 -19.59 1.03
CA THR A 423 29.87 -20.65 1.99
C THR A 423 29.77 -20.10 3.41
N GLY A 424 29.00 -20.77 4.26
CA GLY A 424 28.88 -20.49 5.69
C GLY A 424 29.64 -21.54 6.49
N SER A 425 30.13 -21.17 7.67
CA SER A 425 30.92 -22.05 8.51
C SER A 425 30.66 -21.84 10.00
N GLU A 426 31.03 -22.85 10.78
CA GLU A 426 31.18 -22.77 12.23
C GLU A 426 32.37 -21.89 12.68
N ASP A 427 33.02 -21.14 11.77
CA ASP A 427 33.93 -20.04 12.12
C ASP A 427 33.22 -18.67 12.24
N GLY A 428 31.89 -18.67 12.14
CA GLY A 428 31.05 -17.47 12.18
C GLY A 428 31.13 -16.59 10.94
N THR A 429 31.90 -17.00 9.90
CA THR A 429 32.01 -16.23 8.66
C THR A 429 31.15 -16.79 7.54
N VAL A 430 30.61 -15.89 6.73
CA VAL A 430 30.07 -16.20 5.40
C VAL A 430 31.00 -15.63 4.34
N ARG A 431 31.52 -16.49 3.47
CA ARG A 431 32.43 -16.11 2.40
C ARG A 431 31.72 -16.07 1.06
N ILE A 432 31.99 -15.00 0.32
CA ILE A 432 31.47 -14.76 -1.02
C ILE A 432 32.61 -15.03 -2.02
N TRP A 433 32.39 -15.97 -2.94
CA TRP A 433 33.37 -16.35 -3.96
C TRP A 433 32.80 -16.14 -5.36
N HIS A 434 33.63 -15.69 -6.29
CA HIS A 434 33.22 -15.52 -7.68
C HIS A 434 33.03 -16.88 -8.37
N ALA A 435 31.83 -17.18 -8.91
CA ALA A 435 31.46 -18.51 -9.43
C ALA A 435 32.22 -18.97 -10.70
N THR A 436 32.81 -18.06 -11.48
CA THR A 436 33.71 -18.41 -12.61
C THR A 436 35.20 -18.43 -12.26
N THR A 437 35.72 -17.49 -11.44
CA THR A 437 37.17 -17.40 -11.13
C THR A 437 37.56 -18.08 -9.82
N TYR A 438 36.58 -18.45 -8.99
CA TYR A 438 36.70 -19.09 -7.68
C TYR A 438 37.58 -18.34 -6.67
N ARG A 439 37.78 -17.04 -6.88
CA ARG A 439 38.46 -16.16 -5.92
C ARG A 439 37.48 -15.76 -4.81
N LEU A 440 38.00 -15.66 -3.59
CA LEU A 440 37.32 -15.03 -2.47
C LEU A 440 37.18 -13.53 -2.76
N GLU A 441 35.94 -13.04 -2.83
CA GLU A 441 35.63 -11.62 -3.04
C GLU A 441 35.50 -10.88 -1.72
N ASN A 442 34.78 -11.48 -0.75
CA ASN A 442 34.49 -10.86 0.53
C ASN A 442 34.25 -11.91 1.63
N THR A 443 34.45 -11.51 2.89
CA THR A 443 34.13 -12.30 4.08
C THR A 443 33.26 -11.47 5.01
N LEU A 444 32.02 -11.92 5.23
CA LEU A 444 31.09 -11.33 6.18
C LEU A 444 31.28 -11.99 7.55
N ASN A 445 31.36 -11.19 8.60
CA ASN A 445 31.23 -11.63 9.99
C ASN A 445 30.38 -10.56 10.71
N TYR A 446 29.36 -11.00 11.44
CA TYR A 446 28.43 -10.12 12.17
C TYR A 446 28.45 -10.35 13.69
N GLY A 447 29.33 -11.21 14.20
CA GLY A 447 29.47 -11.48 15.64
C GLY A 447 28.37 -12.31 16.28
N LEU A 448 27.43 -12.89 15.51
CA LEU A 448 26.34 -13.73 16.01
C LEU A 448 26.73 -15.22 16.13
N GLU A 449 27.98 -15.48 16.52
CA GLU A 449 28.59 -16.81 16.56
C GLU A 449 28.44 -17.59 15.22
N ARG A 450 28.22 -18.91 15.26
CA ARG A 450 28.34 -19.80 14.08
C ARG A 450 27.24 -19.60 13.03
N VAL A 451 27.56 -19.88 11.76
CA VAL A 451 26.59 -19.83 10.64
C VAL A 451 25.91 -21.18 10.43
N TRP A 452 24.58 -21.20 10.39
CA TRP A 452 23.75 -22.40 10.22
C TRP A 452 22.92 -22.42 8.92
N ALA A 453 22.36 -21.30 8.46
CA ALA A 453 21.65 -21.27 7.18
C ALA A 453 22.29 -20.31 6.19
N ILE A 454 22.23 -20.67 4.90
CA ILE A 454 22.22 -19.73 3.80
C ILE A 454 21.04 -20.08 2.91
N GLY A 455 20.26 -19.07 2.50
CA GLY A 455 19.20 -19.20 1.51
C GLY A 455 19.03 -17.92 0.69
N HIS A 456 18.35 -18.03 -0.45
CA HIS A 456 18.23 -16.96 -1.43
C HIS A 456 16.77 -16.74 -1.86
N MET A 457 16.43 -15.51 -2.28
CA MET A 457 15.14 -15.24 -2.93
C MET A 457 15.32 -15.27 -4.45
N ARG A 458 14.64 -16.21 -5.13
CA ARG A 458 14.65 -16.29 -6.61
C ARG A 458 14.12 -14.99 -7.23
N GLY A 459 14.72 -14.51 -8.32
CA GLY A 459 14.34 -13.25 -8.95
C GLY A 459 14.64 -12.01 -8.09
N SER A 460 15.59 -12.07 -7.16
CA SER A 460 16.08 -10.97 -6.33
C SER A 460 17.53 -11.22 -5.92
N ARG A 461 18.20 -10.19 -5.39
CA ARG A 461 19.58 -10.26 -4.88
C ARG A 461 19.63 -10.27 -3.35
N ARG A 462 18.59 -10.80 -2.70
CA ARG A 462 18.49 -10.93 -1.24
C ARG A 462 18.84 -12.35 -0.82
N ILE A 463 19.75 -12.44 0.16
CA ILE A 463 20.12 -13.67 0.84
C ILE A 463 19.71 -13.57 2.32
N VAL A 464 19.47 -14.72 2.93
CA VAL A 464 19.19 -14.85 4.36
C VAL A 464 20.23 -15.80 4.95
N ILE A 465 20.82 -15.39 6.07
CA ILE A 465 21.88 -16.10 6.78
C ILE A 465 21.36 -16.38 8.21
N GLY A 466 21.27 -17.66 8.57
CA GLY A 466 20.92 -18.08 9.94
C GLY A 466 22.18 -18.23 10.79
N TYR A 467 22.12 -17.78 12.04
CA TYR A 467 23.23 -17.70 13.00
C TYR A 467 22.82 -18.28 14.35
N ASP A 468 23.78 -18.69 15.18
CA ASP A 468 23.58 -19.19 16.56
C ASP A 468 22.66 -18.28 17.41
N GLU A 469 22.78 -16.96 17.23
CA GLU A 469 22.01 -15.95 17.98
C GLU A 469 20.91 -15.25 17.15
N GLY A 470 20.67 -15.63 15.88
CA GLY A 470 19.70 -14.88 15.07
C GLY A 470 19.59 -15.24 13.59
N THR A 471 19.09 -14.30 12.81
CA THR A 471 18.99 -14.43 11.35
C THR A 471 19.11 -13.06 10.70
N ILE A 472 20.05 -12.92 9.77
CA ILE A 472 20.34 -11.67 9.04
C ILE A 472 19.88 -11.82 7.59
N MET A 473 19.23 -10.81 7.03
CA MET A 473 18.98 -10.72 5.58
C MET A 473 19.89 -9.65 4.97
N VAL A 474 20.71 -10.04 4.00
CA VAL A 474 21.63 -9.15 3.27
C VAL A 474 21.14 -8.97 1.84
N LYS A 475 21.17 -7.73 1.31
CA LYS A 475 20.96 -7.45 -0.11
C LYS A 475 22.31 -7.23 -0.80
N ILE A 476 22.62 -8.07 -1.78
CA ILE A 476 23.88 -8.04 -2.53
C ILE A 476 23.71 -7.17 -3.78
N GLY A 477 24.23 -5.94 -3.73
CA GLY A 477 24.24 -5.02 -4.86
C GLY A 477 22.87 -4.47 -5.26
N ARG A 478 22.79 -3.92 -6.47
CA ARG A 478 21.61 -3.22 -6.99
C ARG A 478 20.71 -4.16 -7.79
N GLU A 479 19.39 -3.98 -7.69
CA GLU A 479 18.38 -4.77 -8.44
C GLU A 479 17.95 -4.07 -9.74
N GLU A 480 18.86 -3.29 -10.32
CA GLU A 480 18.64 -2.50 -11.54
C GLU A 480 19.02 -3.37 -12.76
N PRO A 481 18.16 -3.52 -13.79
CA PRO A 481 18.48 -4.29 -14.97
C PRO A 481 19.56 -3.59 -15.79
N VAL A 482 20.61 -4.33 -16.16
CA VAL A 482 21.76 -3.78 -16.90
C VAL A 482 21.41 -3.74 -18.39
N ALA A 483 20.66 -2.70 -18.76
CA ALA A 483 20.08 -2.51 -20.09
C ALA A 483 20.20 -1.06 -20.57
N SER A 484 20.25 -0.88 -21.88
CA SER A 484 20.19 0.43 -22.54
C SER A 484 19.51 0.30 -23.90
N MET A 485 18.74 1.31 -24.27
CA MET A 485 18.11 1.45 -25.58
C MET A 485 18.79 2.55 -26.39
N ASP A 486 18.83 2.43 -27.71
CA ASP A 486 19.19 3.52 -28.63
C ASP A 486 17.95 4.24 -29.18
N ASN A 487 18.15 5.44 -29.73
CA ASN A 487 17.10 6.26 -30.34
C ASN A 487 16.44 5.59 -31.57
N SER A 488 16.91 4.41 -32.00
CA SER A 488 16.30 3.61 -33.07
C SER A 488 15.34 2.52 -32.56
N GLY A 489 15.22 2.32 -31.23
CA GLY A 489 14.41 1.26 -30.63
C GLY A 489 15.15 -0.08 -30.50
N LYS A 490 16.47 -0.10 -30.66
CA LYS A 490 17.30 -1.27 -30.36
C LYS A 490 17.69 -1.27 -28.89
N ILE A 491 17.37 -2.35 -28.20
CA ILE A 491 17.76 -2.58 -26.81
C ILE A 491 18.95 -3.55 -26.80
N ILE A 492 19.93 -3.28 -25.95
CA ILE A 492 20.99 -4.21 -25.59
C ILE A 492 20.99 -4.34 -24.06
N TRP A 493 21.00 -5.57 -23.57
CA TRP A 493 21.05 -5.87 -22.14
C TRP A 493 22.01 -7.01 -21.84
N ALA A 494 22.45 -7.07 -20.58
CA ALA A 494 23.31 -8.11 -20.07
C ALA A 494 22.56 -9.01 -19.08
N LYS A 495 22.58 -10.33 -19.33
CA LYS A 495 22.08 -11.35 -18.41
C LYS A 495 23.28 -12.17 -17.93
N HIS A 496 23.79 -11.82 -16.74
CA HIS A 496 25.15 -12.20 -16.35
C HIS A 496 26.16 -11.75 -17.42
N ASN A 497 27.13 -12.59 -17.81
CA ASN A 497 28.10 -12.29 -18.86
C ASN A 497 27.55 -12.42 -20.30
N GLU A 498 26.30 -12.89 -20.48
CA GLU A 498 25.68 -13.03 -21.80
C GLU A 498 25.07 -11.69 -22.24
N ILE A 499 25.47 -11.20 -23.42
CA ILE A 499 24.96 -9.97 -24.00
C ILE A 499 23.92 -10.32 -25.06
N GLN A 500 22.71 -9.81 -24.84
CA GLN A 500 21.56 -10.04 -25.69
C GLN A 500 21.07 -8.72 -26.28
N THR A 501 20.44 -8.81 -27.44
CA THR A 501 19.82 -7.68 -28.11
C THR A 501 18.42 -8.01 -28.60
N VAL A 502 17.61 -6.97 -28.61
CA VAL A 502 16.22 -6.95 -29.01
C VAL A 502 15.99 -5.67 -29.81
N ASN A 503 15.03 -5.68 -30.74
CA ASN A 503 14.62 -4.49 -31.46
C ASN A 503 13.11 -4.37 -31.39
N ILE A 504 12.60 -3.27 -30.83
CA ILE A 504 11.16 -3.03 -30.70
C ILE A 504 10.49 -3.05 -32.07
N LYS A 505 11.17 -2.59 -33.14
CA LYS A 505 10.68 -2.59 -34.52
C LYS A 505 10.59 -3.99 -35.16
N SER A 506 10.91 -5.08 -34.45
CA SER A 506 10.55 -6.44 -34.89
C SER A 506 9.16 -6.88 -34.42
N VAL A 507 8.55 -6.15 -33.49
CA VAL A 507 7.10 -6.22 -33.28
C VAL A 507 6.46 -5.49 -34.46
N GLY A 508 5.56 -6.16 -35.17
CA GLY A 508 4.97 -5.64 -36.41
C GLY A 508 4.13 -4.38 -36.16
N ALA A 509 4.02 -3.51 -37.17
CA ALA A 509 3.21 -2.30 -37.08
C ALA A 509 1.71 -2.59 -36.86
N ASP A 510 1.26 -3.80 -37.25
CA ASP A 510 -0.12 -4.28 -37.13
C ASP A 510 -0.44 -4.91 -35.76
N TYR A 511 0.50 -4.88 -34.80
CA TYR A 511 0.31 -5.42 -33.45
C TYR A 511 0.00 -4.30 -32.47
N GLU A 512 -1.30 -4.08 -32.21
CA GLU A 512 -1.80 -3.11 -31.24
C GLU A 512 -1.46 -3.56 -29.81
N VAL A 513 -0.39 -2.98 -29.26
CA VAL A 513 0.06 -3.24 -27.88
C VAL A 513 -0.75 -2.38 -26.91
N ASN A 514 -1.43 -2.99 -25.94
CA ASN A 514 -2.09 -2.23 -24.88
C ASN A 514 -1.06 -1.60 -23.94
N ASP A 515 -1.36 -0.45 -23.36
CA ASP A 515 -0.43 0.20 -22.43
C ASP A 515 -0.25 -0.64 -21.16
N GLY A 516 1.01 -0.93 -20.82
CA GLY A 516 1.35 -1.89 -19.78
C GLY A 516 1.31 -3.37 -20.19
N GLU A 517 1.12 -3.70 -21.48
CA GLU A 517 1.25 -5.06 -22.01
C GLU A 517 2.72 -5.42 -22.32
N ARG A 518 3.08 -6.70 -22.18
CA ARG A 518 4.43 -7.20 -22.42
C ARG A 518 4.67 -7.37 -23.92
N LEU A 519 5.69 -6.71 -24.44
CA LEU A 519 6.08 -6.82 -25.84
C LEU A 519 6.65 -8.24 -26.15
N PRO A 520 6.14 -8.93 -27.20
CA PRO A 520 6.62 -10.26 -27.62
C PRO A 520 7.93 -10.15 -28.42
N LEU A 521 9.02 -9.83 -27.73
CA LEU A 521 10.29 -9.45 -28.34
C LEU A 521 11.21 -10.64 -28.62
N ALA A 522 11.67 -10.75 -29.87
CA ALA A 522 12.60 -11.80 -30.32
C ALA A 522 14.04 -11.52 -29.86
N VAL A 523 14.44 -12.15 -28.75
CA VAL A 523 15.80 -12.07 -28.18
C VAL A 523 16.82 -12.70 -29.12
N LYS A 524 17.97 -12.04 -29.29
CA LYS A 524 19.13 -12.54 -30.06
C LYS A 524 20.40 -12.33 -29.26
N GLU A 525 21.27 -13.32 -29.22
CA GLU A 525 22.60 -13.20 -28.62
C GLU A 525 23.52 -12.35 -29.50
N LEU A 526 24.30 -11.46 -28.89
CA LEU A 526 25.38 -10.71 -29.52
C LEU A 526 26.76 -11.32 -29.25
N GLY A 527 26.90 -12.00 -28.11
CA GLY A 527 28.14 -12.60 -27.62
C GLY A 527 28.23 -12.53 -26.10
N THR A 528 29.40 -12.84 -25.56
CA THR A 528 29.71 -12.69 -24.13
C THR A 528 30.50 -11.40 -23.85
N CYS A 529 30.53 -11.00 -22.59
CA CYS A 529 31.47 -10.00 -22.07
C CYS A 529 32.48 -10.65 -21.11
N ASP A 530 33.73 -10.18 -21.17
CA ASP A 530 34.86 -10.75 -20.43
C ASP A 530 34.84 -10.36 -18.94
N LEU A 531 34.30 -9.18 -18.62
CA LEU A 531 34.03 -8.67 -17.26
C LEU A 531 32.57 -8.90 -16.86
N TYR A 532 32.24 -8.83 -15.56
CA TYR A 532 30.84 -8.89 -15.13
C TYR A 532 30.16 -7.52 -15.32
N PRO A 533 29.11 -7.43 -16.17
CA PRO A 533 28.53 -6.14 -16.54
C PRO A 533 27.72 -5.53 -15.39
N GLN A 534 28.28 -4.50 -14.74
CA GLN A 534 27.63 -3.74 -13.68
C GLN A 534 26.84 -2.54 -14.23
N SER A 535 27.28 -1.99 -15.37
CA SER A 535 26.52 -0.99 -16.13
C SER A 535 26.76 -1.14 -17.63
N LEU A 536 25.76 -0.77 -18.43
CA LEU A 536 25.77 -0.84 -19.89
C LEU A 536 25.05 0.40 -20.43
N LYS A 537 25.72 1.16 -21.33
CA LYS A 537 25.12 2.35 -21.97
C LYS A 537 25.52 2.44 -23.44
N HIS A 538 24.54 2.66 -24.32
CA HIS A 538 24.80 3.18 -25.66
C HIS A 538 25.48 4.56 -25.58
N ASN A 539 26.26 4.90 -26.60
CA ASN A 539 26.65 6.29 -26.85
C ASN A 539 25.49 7.04 -27.53
N PRO A 540 25.45 8.38 -27.54
CA PRO A 540 24.28 9.15 -28.02
C PRO A 540 23.85 8.91 -29.48
N ASN A 541 24.71 8.30 -30.31
CA ASN A 541 24.38 7.93 -31.70
C ASN A 541 24.18 6.41 -31.92
N GLY A 542 24.04 5.62 -30.85
CA GLY A 542 23.73 4.18 -30.90
C GLY A 542 24.82 3.26 -31.50
N ARG A 543 25.90 3.82 -32.06
CA ARG A 543 26.95 3.07 -32.78
C ARG A 543 27.81 2.20 -31.87
N PHE A 544 28.00 2.63 -30.63
CA PHE A 544 28.86 1.99 -29.64
C PHE A 544 28.08 1.74 -28.34
N VAL A 545 28.44 0.68 -27.64
CA VAL A 545 28.01 0.40 -26.27
C VAL A 545 29.25 0.34 -25.41
N VAL A 546 29.23 1.04 -24.27
CA VAL A 546 30.18 0.77 -23.19
C VAL A 546 29.55 -0.23 -22.22
N VAL A 547 30.37 -1.17 -21.75
CA VAL A 547 30.09 -2.05 -20.62
C VAL A 547 31.16 -1.77 -19.56
N CYS A 548 30.75 -1.55 -18.32
CA CYS A 548 31.67 -1.32 -17.20
C CYS A 548 31.39 -2.31 -16.07
N GLY A 549 32.44 -2.78 -15.42
CA GLY A 549 32.39 -3.71 -14.30
C GLY A 549 33.77 -4.00 -13.75
N ASP A 550 33.81 -4.37 -12.47
CA ASP A 550 34.99 -4.94 -11.81
C ASP A 550 36.24 -4.02 -11.79
N GLY A 551 36.03 -2.71 -11.98
CA GLY A 551 37.07 -1.68 -12.07
C GLY A 551 37.58 -1.41 -13.50
N GLU A 552 36.96 -2.02 -14.51
CA GLU A 552 37.31 -1.89 -15.92
C GLU A 552 36.10 -1.45 -16.78
N TYR A 553 36.40 -0.94 -17.98
CA TYR A 553 35.42 -0.67 -19.04
C TYR A 553 35.88 -1.24 -20.38
N ILE A 554 34.92 -1.65 -21.20
CA ILE A 554 35.13 -2.07 -22.59
C ILE A 554 34.07 -1.41 -23.49
N ILE A 555 34.52 -0.83 -24.60
CA ILE A 555 33.66 -0.26 -25.63
C ILE A 555 33.53 -1.25 -26.79
N TYR A 556 32.31 -1.68 -27.08
CA TYR A 556 31.96 -2.57 -28.19
C TYR A 556 31.19 -1.82 -29.29
N THR A 557 31.25 -2.28 -30.54
CA THR A 557 30.34 -1.82 -31.60
C THR A 557 28.95 -2.43 -31.42
N ALA A 558 27.91 -1.62 -31.30
CA ALA A 558 26.55 -2.07 -30.96
C ALA A 558 25.94 -3.07 -31.98
N LEU A 559 26.34 -3.02 -33.26
CA LEU A 559 25.80 -3.90 -34.31
C LEU A 559 26.46 -5.29 -34.36
N ALA A 560 27.75 -5.40 -34.02
CA ALA A 560 28.58 -6.57 -34.33
C ALA A 560 29.46 -7.05 -33.17
N TRP A 561 29.23 -6.51 -31.96
CA TRP A 561 29.88 -6.83 -30.69
C TRP A 561 31.42 -6.95 -30.71
N ARG A 562 32.10 -6.09 -31.49
CA ARG A 562 33.56 -6.04 -31.56
C ARG A 562 34.12 -4.99 -30.60
N ASN A 563 35.05 -5.40 -29.74
CA ASN A 563 35.84 -4.51 -28.87
C ASN A 563 36.56 -3.43 -29.72
N ARG A 564 36.59 -2.19 -29.21
CA ARG A 564 37.24 -1.02 -29.81
C ARG A 564 38.25 -0.31 -28.92
N SER A 565 38.01 -0.33 -27.62
CA SER A 565 38.83 0.31 -26.59
C SER A 565 38.47 -0.29 -25.24
N PHE A 566 39.42 -0.35 -24.33
CA PHE A 566 39.26 -0.88 -22.97
C PHE A 566 40.24 -0.20 -22.00
N GLY A 567 39.97 -0.27 -20.71
CA GLY A 567 40.89 0.19 -19.68
C GLY A 567 40.30 0.20 -18.27
N SER A 568 41.08 0.71 -17.32
CA SER A 568 40.69 0.92 -15.92
C SER A 568 39.71 2.08 -15.76
N ALA A 569 38.55 1.81 -15.15
CA ALA A 569 37.56 2.81 -14.74
C ALA A 569 36.60 2.25 -13.68
N LEU A 570 36.40 3.02 -12.60
CA LEU A 570 35.28 2.82 -11.67
C LEU A 570 33.95 3.24 -12.31
N GLU A 571 33.98 4.28 -13.14
CA GLU A 571 32.83 4.84 -13.86
C GLU A 571 33.22 5.40 -15.22
N PHE A 572 32.24 5.41 -16.13
CA PHE A 572 32.35 5.90 -17.50
C PHE A 572 31.11 6.75 -17.85
N VAL A 573 31.31 7.89 -18.50
CA VAL A 573 30.21 8.72 -19.03
C VAL A 573 30.49 9.27 -20.43
N TRP A 574 29.45 9.31 -21.26
CA TRP A 574 29.48 9.95 -22.57
C TRP A 574 29.14 11.45 -22.46
N SER A 575 29.82 12.28 -23.23
CA SER A 575 29.34 13.59 -23.66
C SER A 575 28.19 13.42 -24.66
N SER A 576 27.25 14.37 -24.74
CA SER A 576 26.23 14.40 -25.79
C SER A 576 26.85 14.34 -27.20
N ASP A 577 28.06 14.89 -27.35
CA ASP A 577 28.84 14.91 -28.59
C ASP A 577 29.51 13.56 -28.95
N GLY A 578 29.51 12.59 -28.03
CA GLY A 578 30.17 11.29 -28.19
C GLY A 578 31.68 11.26 -27.87
N GLU A 579 32.21 12.31 -27.24
CA GLU A 579 33.43 12.18 -26.40
C GLU A 579 33.09 11.47 -25.08
N TYR A 580 34.09 11.07 -24.28
CA TYR A 580 33.82 10.40 -23.00
C TYR A 580 34.84 10.71 -21.90
N ALA A 581 34.38 10.60 -20.66
CA ALA A 581 35.20 10.70 -19.45
C ALA A 581 35.15 9.38 -18.67
N VAL A 582 36.26 9.04 -18.00
CA VAL A 582 36.34 7.89 -17.09
C VAL A 582 36.98 8.29 -15.76
N ARG A 583 36.46 7.71 -14.68
CA ARG A 583 36.96 7.87 -13.31
C ARG A 583 37.89 6.71 -12.98
N GLU A 584 39.19 6.90 -13.17
CA GLU A 584 40.20 5.86 -12.88
C GLU A 584 40.41 5.68 -11.37
N SER A 585 40.22 6.75 -10.60
CA SER A 585 40.14 6.73 -9.13
C SER A 585 39.35 7.95 -8.64
N THR A 586 39.05 8.02 -7.34
CA THR A 586 38.38 9.17 -6.71
C THR A 586 39.12 10.50 -6.87
N SER A 587 40.42 10.48 -7.18
CA SER A 587 41.25 11.67 -7.38
C SER A 587 41.82 11.81 -8.80
N LYS A 588 41.37 10.99 -9.77
CA LYS A 588 41.87 11.04 -11.15
C LYS A 588 40.80 10.69 -12.18
N ILE A 589 40.53 11.65 -13.06
CA ILE A 589 39.63 11.53 -14.20
C ILE A 589 40.45 11.66 -15.49
N LYS A 590 40.08 10.91 -16.53
CA LYS A 590 40.65 11.00 -17.89
C LYS A 590 39.53 11.29 -18.88
N ILE A 591 39.84 12.06 -19.91
CA ILE A 591 38.91 12.44 -20.97
C ILE A 591 39.49 12.04 -22.31
N PHE A 592 38.63 11.45 -23.15
CA PHE A 592 38.99 10.81 -24.41
C PHE A 592 38.18 11.40 -25.56
N SER A 593 38.85 11.51 -26.70
CA SER A 593 38.25 11.97 -27.95
C SER A 593 37.23 10.97 -28.51
N LYS A 594 36.45 11.45 -29.49
CA LYS A 594 35.60 10.60 -30.36
C LYS A 594 36.39 9.53 -31.15
N SER A 595 37.73 9.57 -31.13
CA SER A 595 38.65 8.58 -31.72
C SER A 595 39.27 7.61 -30.69
N PHE A 596 38.78 7.60 -29.44
CA PHE A 596 39.27 6.77 -28.32
C PHE A 596 40.72 7.08 -27.89
N GLN A 597 41.20 8.31 -28.10
CA GLN A 597 42.54 8.75 -27.68
C GLN A 597 42.42 9.65 -26.44
N GLU A 598 43.29 9.45 -25.45
CA GLU A 598 43.32 10.28 -24.24
C GLU A 598 43.72 11.71 -24.60
N ARG A 599 42.83 12.68 -24.34
CA ARG A 599 43.05 14.12 -24.55
C ARG A 599 43.67 14.79 -23.33
N LYS A 600 43.17 14.46 -22.14
CA LYS A 600 43.51 15.15 -20.89
C LYS A 600 43.31 14.20 -19.70
N SER A 601 44.19 14.28 -18.71
CA SER A 601 43.97 13.69 -17.38
C SER A 601 44.03 14.79 -16.33
N ILE A 602 43.04 14.78 -15.44
CA ILE A 602 42.75 15.82 -14.46
C ILE A 602 42.69 15.18 -13.08
N ARG A 603 43.18 15.91 -12.08
CA ARG A 603 42.92 15.62 -10.67
C ARG A 603 42.01 16.73 -10.13
N PRO A 604 40.76 16.45 -9.77
CA PRO A 604 39.92 17.44 -9.08
C PRO A 604 40.57 17.82 -7.73
N THR A 605 40.20 19.00 -7.21
CA THR A 605 40.66 19.49 -5.89
C THR A 605 40.00 18.77 -4.72
N PHE A 606 38.94 18.00 -4.99
CA PHE A 606 38.15 17.22 -4.05
C PHE A 606 38.07 15.75 -4.50
N THR A 607 37.58 14.85 -3.64
CA THR A 607 37.32 13.46 -4.01
C THR A 607 36.05 13.35 -4.85
N ALA A 608 36.20 12.99 -6.13
CA ALA A 608 35.08 12.71 -7.02
C ALA A 608 34.51 11.31 -6.71
N ASP A 609 33.37 11.30 -6.04
CA ASP A 609 32.62 10.10 -5.68
C ASP A 609 31.82 9.56 -6.86
N ARG A 610 31.36 10.44 -7.77
CA ARG A 610 30.71 10.09 -9.05
C ARG A 610 31.04 11.07 -10.19
N ILE A 611 30.85 10.64 -11.44
CA ILE A 611 30.79 11.52 -12.61
C ILE A 611 29.48 11.33 -13.42
N TYR A 612 28.98 12.41 -14.01
CA TYR A 612 27.82 12.43 -14.91
C TYR A 612 28.19 13.10 -16.24
N GLY A 613 27.64 12.58 -17.34
CA GLY A 613 27.86 13.09 -18.70
C GLY A 613 26.67 13.88 -19.24
N GLY A 614 26.70 14.15 -20.55
CA GLY A 614 25.74 15.04 -21.24
C GLY A 614 26.42 16.29 -21.78
N THR A 615 25.71 17.43 -21.76
CA THR A 615 26.14 18.72 -22.36
C THR A 615 27.46 19.23 -21.79
N VAL A 616 27.65 19.08 -20.47
CA VAL A 616 28.87 19.39 -19.73
C VAL A 616 29.22 18.23 -18.80
N LEU A 617 30.49 18.09 -18.44
CA LEU A 617 30.98 17.02 -17.56
C LEU A 617 30.74 17.42 -16.10
N ALA A 618 29.91 16.67 -15.38
CA ALA A 618 29.69 16.94 -13.95
C ALA A 618 30.49 15.95 -13.08
N MET A 619 31.14 16.47 -12.04
CA MET A 619 31.90 15.72 -11.04
C MET A 619 31.24 15.95 -9.67
N CYS A 620 30.88 14.88 -8.99
CA CYS A 620 30.10 14.93 -7.75
C CYS A 620 30.93 14.45 -6.56
N SER A 621 30.80 15.13 -5.42
CA SER A 621 31.08 14.55 -4.11
C SER A 621 29.76 14.33 -3.35
N ASN A 622 29.80 13.94 -2.08
CA ASN A 622 28.58 13.62 -1.32
C ASN A 622 27.63 14.83 -1.16
N ASP A 623 28.18 16.03 -0.99
CA ASP A 623 27.40 17.23 -0.61
C ASP A 623 27.20 18.24 -1.75
N PHE A 624 27.96 18.11 -2.86
CA PHE A 624 27.96 19.08 -3.95
C PHE A 624 28.35 18.48 -5.30
N ILE A 625 27.97 19.17 -6.38
CA ILE A 625 28.30 18.85 -7.76
C ILE A 625 28.97 20.03 -8.46
N CYS A 626 30.06 19.74 -9.18
CA CYS A 626 30.82 20.72 -9.96
C CYS A 626 30.73 20.39 -11.46
N PHE A 627 30.25 21.34 -12.25
CA PHE A 627 30.18 21.24 -13.71
C PHE A 627 31.44 21.76 -14.36
N TYR A 628 31.92 21.07 -15.40
CA TYR A 628 33.14 21.37 -16.14
C TYR A 628 32.90 21.30 -17.65
N ASP A 629 33.60 22.16 -18.38
CA ASP A 629 33.67 22.10 -19.85
C ASP A 629 34.34 20.80 -20.33
N TRP A 630 33.90 20.26 -21.47
CA TRP A 630 34.50 19.07 -22.09
C TRP A 630 35.82 19.36 -22.81
N ALA A 631 36.04 20.58 -23.33
CA ALA A 631 37.20 20.88 -24.16
C ALA A 631 38.48 21.12 -23.35
N GLU A 632 38.40 21.96 -22.32
CA GLU A 632 39.51 22.36 -21.45
C GLU A 632 39.28 22.07 -19.96
N CYS A 633 38.06 21.71 -19.54
CA CYS A 633 37.73 21.36 -18.16
C CYS A 633 38.03 22.47 -17.15
N ARG A 634 37.70 23.70 -17.55
CA ARG A 634 37.48 24.81 -16.64
C ARG A 634 36.19 24.54 -15.86
N LEU A 635 36.17 24.93 -14.58
CA LEU A 635 34.95 24.92 -13.76
C LEU A 635 33.93 25.88 -14.40
N ILE A 636 32.68 25.44 -14.49
CA ILE A 636 31.54 26.21 -14.99
C ILE A 636 30.69 26.69 -13.82
N ARG A 637 30.25 25.79 -12.94
CA ARG A 637 29.48 26.12 -11.72
C ARG A 637 29.67 25.02 -10.68
N ARG A 638 29.71 25.39 -9.40
CA ARG A 638 29.46 24.49 -8.26
C ARG A 638 28.04 24.70 -7.76
N ILE A 639 27.32 23.61 -7.50
CA ILE A 639 26.00 23.61 -6.88
C ILE A 639 26.04 22.68 -5.66
N ASP A 640 25.71 23.22 -4.48
CA ASP A 640 25.75 22.50 -3.21
C ASP A 640 24.44 21.71 -2.98
N VAL A 641 24.30 20.60 -3.71
CA VAL A 641 23.21 19.62 -3.61
C VAL A 641 23.80 18.21 -3.62
N ASN A 642 23.30 17.32 -2.77
CA ASN A 642 23.60 15.88 -2.81
C ASN A 642 22.93 15.25 -4.04
N VAL A 643 23.73 14.83 -5.03
CA VAL A 643 23.22 14.31 -6.32
C VAL A 643 23.28 12.78 -6.37
N LYS A 644 22.10 12.18 -6.48
CA LYS A 644 21.91 10.76 -6.69
C LYS A 644 21.95 10.39 -8.17
N ASN A 645 21.31 11.18 -9.03
CA ASN A 645 21.30 11.02 -10.48
C ASN A 645 21.14 12.38 -11.17
N LEU A 646 21.57 12.48 -12.43
CA LEU A 646 21.48 13.68 -13.23
C LEU A 646 21.06 13.33 -14.66
N TYR A 647 20.12 14.12 -15.21
CA TYR A 647 19.52 13.89 -16.53
C TYR A 647 19.49 15.20 -17.33
N TRP A 648 20.16 15.24 -18.48
CA TRP A 648 20.10 16.35 -19.44
C TRP A 648 18.96 16.17 -20.44
N ALA A 649 18.34 17.27 -20.86
CA ALA A 649 17.46 17.30 -22.02
C ALA A 649 18.25 17.24 -23.33
N ASP A 650 17.62 16.74 -24.41
CA ASP A 650 18.25 16.61 -25.73
C ASP A 650 18.63 17.96 -26.37
N SER A 651 18.00 19.06 -25.96
CA SER A 651 18.40 20.44 -26.31
C SER A 651 19.75 20.83 -25.69
N GLY A 652 20.07 20.27 -24.53
CA GLY A 652 21.19 20.66 -23.68
C GLY A 652 20.93 21.88 -22.80
N ASP A 653 19.77 22.51 -22.91
CA ASP A 653 19.42 23.76 -22.18
C ASP A 653 18.76 23.50 -20.82
N LEU A 654 18.27 22.28 -20.57
CA LEU A 654 17.63 21.88 -19.31
C LEU A 654 18.33 20.67 -18.68
N VAL A 655 18.42 20.66 -17.35
CA VAL A 655 18.96 19.55 -16.54
C VAL A 655 18.08 19.29 -15.32
N ALA A 656 17.82 18.01 -15.05
CA ALA A 656 17.18 17.54 -13.82
C ALA A 656 18.25 16.91 -12.90
N ILE A 657 18.42 17.47 -11.71
CA ILE A 657 19.29 16.97 -10.65
C ILE A 657 18.40 16.26 -9.62
N ALA A 658 18.51 14.94 -9.51
CA ALA A 658 17.74 14.15 -8.54
C ALA A 658 18.57 13.88 -7.27
N SER A 659 18.01 14.23 -6.12
CA SER A 659 18.54 13.90 -4.79
C SER A 659 17.95 12.56 -4.31
N ASP A 660 17.97 12.30 -3.00
CA ASP A 660 17.32 11.13 -2.41
C ASP A 660 15.88 11.37 -1.94
N THR A 661 15.39 12.61 -1.96
CA THR A 661 14.04 13.03 -1.53
C THR A 661 13.30 13.90 -2.56
N SER A 662 14.03 14.72 -3.30
CA SER A 662 13.55 15.76 -4.22
C SER A 662 14.27 15.69 -5.58
N PHE A 663 13.82 16.49 -6.54
CA PHE A 663 14.62 16.83 -7.72
C PHE A 663 14.46 18.30 -8.12
N TYR A 664 15.50 18.82 -8.76
CA TYR A 664 15.66 20.22 -9.15
C TYR A 664 15.75 20.30 -10.67
N ILE A 665 14.92 21.13 -11.29
CA ILE A 665 15.04 21.45 -12.72
C ILE A 665 15.77 22.79 -12.83
N LEU A 666 16.94 22.77 -13.47
CA LEU A 666 17.72 23.97 -13.78
C LEU A 666 17.85 24.15 -15.30
N LYS A 667 17.94 25.41 -15.70
CA LYS A 667 18.25 25.85 -17.07
C LYS A 667 19.73 26.24 -17.15
N TYR A 668 20.38 25.86 -18.25
CA TYR A 668 21.80 26.06 -18.49
C TYR A 668 22.03 27.18 -19.52
N ASN A 669 22.58 28.31 -19.09
CA ASN A 669 22.76 29.50 -19.92
C ASN A 669 24.09 29.45 -20.70
N ARG A 670 24.18 28.55 -21.69
CA ARG A 670 25.42 28.26 -22.46
C ARG A 670 26.11 29.52 -22.99
N ASP A 671 25.36 30.50 -23.49
CA ASP A 671 25.93 31.68 -24.14
C ASP A 671 26.51 32.70 -23.12
N VAL A 672 26.05 32.67 -21.86
CA VAL A 672 26.69 33.40 -20.75
C VAL A 672 28.01 32.73 -20.37
N VAL A 673 28.02 31.39 -20.34
CA VAL A 673 29.23 30.60 -20.06
C VAL A 673 30.29 30.81 -21.16
N SER A 674 29.94 30.73 -22.44
CA SER A 674 30.91 30.97 -23.52
C SER A 674 31.49 32.39 -23.48
N ALA A 675 30.64 33.42 -23.32
CA ALA A 675 31.11 34.80 -23.18
C ALA A 675 32.03 35.00 -21.97
N HIS A 676 31.76 34.34 -20.84
CA HIS A 676 32.65 34.38 -19.68
C HIS A 676 33.97 33.63 -19.95
N LEU A 677 33.91 32.44 -20.54
CA LEU A 677 35.10 31.64 -20.87
C LEU A 677 36.03 32.39 -21.84
N ASP A 678 35.48 33.01 -22.88
CA ASP A 678 36.19 33.82 -23.88
C ASP A 678 36.73 35.13 -23.30
N SER A 679 36.09 35.70 -22.27
CA SER A 679 36.57 36.92 -21.60
C SER A 679 37.91 36.74 -20.87
N GLY A 680 38.40 35.51 -20.72
CA GLY A 680 39.70 35.19 -20.11
C GLY A 680 39.80 35.48 -18.61
N ARG A 681 38.69 35.83 -17.95
CA ARG A 681 38.65 36.07 -16.50
C ARG A 681 39.03 34.79 -15.72
N PRO A 682 39.74 34.91 -14.58
CA PRO A 682 39.86 33.81 -13.64
C PRO A 682 38.46 33.43 -13.14
N VAL A 683 38.24 32.13 -12.94
CA VAL A 683 36.98 31.61 -12.43
C VAL A 683 37.17 31.27 -10.96
N ASP A 684 36.35 31.86 -10.09
CA ASP A 684 36.40 31.63 -8.64
C ASP A 684 35.89 30.22 -8.28
N GLU A 685 36.09 29.80 -7.03
CA GLU A 685 35.82 28.41 -6.58
C GLU A 685 34.36 27.95 -6.71
N GLN A 686 33.42 28.89 -6.95
CA GLN A 686 32.00 28.60 -7.19
C GLN A 686 31.60 28.58 -8.68
N GLY A 687 32.49 28.93 -9.60
CA GLY A 687 32.20 29.04 -11.03
C GLY A 687 31.56 30.38 -11.46
N VAL A 688 30.99 30.39 -12.66
CA VAL A 688 30.25 31.50 -13.27
C VAL A 688 28.81 31.49 -12.75
N GLU A 689 28.43 32.50 -11.98
CA GLU A 689 27.17 32.53 -11.21
C GLU A 689 25.92 32.26 -12.06
N ASP A 690 25.70 33.06 -13.11
CA ASP A 690 24.54 33.00 -14.02
C ASP A 690 24.49 31.77 -14.96
N ALA A 691 25.46 30.85 -14.85
CA ALA A 691 25.56 29.67 -15.72
C ALA A 691 24.36 28.72 -15.58
N PHE A 692 23.76 28.66 -14.39
CA PHE A 692 22.58 27.84 -14.10
C PHE A 692 21.51 28.65 -13.37
N GLU A 693 20.29 28.55 -13.87
CA GLU A 693 19.09 29.18 -13.34
C GLU A 693 18.17 28.09 -12.77
N LEU A 694 17.85 28.12 -11.47
CA LEU A 694 16.90 27.18 -10.88
C LEU A 694 15.48 27.57 -11.31
N LEU A 695 14.78 26.66 -12.00
CA LEU A 695 13.39 26.89 -12.41
C LEU A 695 12.41 26.32 -11.38
N TYR A 696 12.60 25.06 -10.97
CA TYR A 696 11.64 24.33 -10.13
C TYR A 696 12.34 23.37 -9.15
N GLU A 697 11.81 23.27 -7.94
CA GLU A 697 12.12 22.22 -6.95
C GLU A 697 10.86 21.37 -6.72
N ILE A 698 11.01 20.05 -6.77
CA ILE A 698 9.89 19.10 -6.68
C ILE A 698 10.21 18.03 -5.64
N ASN A 699 9.34 17.91 -4.64
CA ASN A 699 9.47 17.00 -3.50
C ASN A 699 9.00 15.56 -3.81
N GLU A 700 9.48 14.99 -4.91
CA GLU A 700 9.34 13.55 -5.21
C GLU A 700 10.69 12.86 -5.46
N ARG A 701 10.81 11.62 -4.98
CA ARG A 701 12.00 10.80 -5.15
C ARG A 701 12.02 10.06 -6.49
N VAL A 702 12.76 10.61 -7.45
CA VAL A 702 13.07 9.98 -8.75
C VAL A 702 13.84 8.67 -8.56
N ARG A 703 13.42 7.61 -9.25
CA ARG A 703 14.14 6.33 -9.37
C ARG A 703 14.90 6.25 -10.69
N THR A 704 14.18 6.42 -11.80
CA THR A 704 14.74 6.70 -13.14
C THR A 704 13.98 7.86 -13.77
N GLY A 705 14.64 8.58 -14.67
CA GLY A 705 14.06 9.67 -15.44
C GLY A 705 14.68 9.80 -16.82
N LEU A 706 13.98 10.49 -17.71
CA LEU A 706 14.41 10.90 -19.04
C LEU A 706 13.70 12.20 -19.43
N TRP A 707 14.24 12.90 -20.43
CA TRP A 707 13.59 14.06 -21.02
C TRP A 707 12.97 13.70 -22.38
N VAL A 708 11.87 14.36 -22.73
CA VAL A 708 11.32 14.38 -24.09
C VAL A 708 10.93 15.81 -24.40
N GLY A 709 11.77 16.53 -25.14
CA GLY A 709 11.70 17.99 -25.20
C GLY A 709 11.81 18.60 -23.80
N ASP A 710 10.94 19.55 -23.48
CA ASP A 710 10.88 20.22 -22.17
C ASP A 710 10.12 19.41 -21.10
N CYS A 711 9.72 18.17 -21.40
CA CYS A 711 8.98 17.29 -20.49
C CYS A 711 9.93 16.31 -19.78
N PHE A 712 10.03 16.39 -18.45
CA PHE A 712 10.81 15.44 -17.66
C PHE A 712 9.92 14.29 -17.19
N ILE A 713 10.12 13.11 -17.77
CA ILE A 713 9.35 11.89 -17.48
C ILE A 713 10.16 11.05 -16.51
N TYR A 714 9.54 10.63 -15.41
CA TYR A 714 10.23 9.88 -14.37
C TYR A 714 9.32 8.86 -13.69
N ASN A 715 9.92 7.87 -13.03
CA ASN A 715 9.19 7.01 -12.12
C ASN A 715 9.66 7.19 -10.67
N ASN A 716 8.72 7.10 -9.74
CA ASN A 716 8.97 7.33 -8.32
C ASN A 716 9.02 6.01 -7.51
N SER A 717 9.30 6.12 -6.22
CA SER A 717 9.40 4.94 -5.33
C SER A 717 8.05 4.22 -5.12
N SER A 718 6.93 4.91 -5.34
CA SER A 718 5.55 4.40 -5.25
C SER A 718 5.03 3.77 -6.55
N TRP A 719 5.94 3.50 -7.50
CA TRP A 719 5.67 2.84 -8.79
C TRP A 719 4.66 3.59 -9.66
N ARG A 720 4.62 4.92 -9.58
CA ARG A 720 3.93 5.77 -10.55
C ARG A 720 4.89 6.15 -11.69
N LEU A 721 4.38 6.18 -12.91
CA LEU A 721 5.00 6.86 -14.05
C LEU A 721 4.41 8.28 -14.11
N ASN A 722 5.25 9.25 -13.79
CA ASN A 722 4.91 10.68 -13.74
C ASN A 722 5.60 11.42 -14.87
N TYR A 723 5.05 12.57 -15.25
CA TYR A 723 5.78 13.60 -15.98
C TYR A 723 5.71 14.94 -15.24
N CYS A 724 6.71 15.77 -15.49
CA CYS A 724 6.80 17.14 -15.01
C CYS A 724 6.99 18.09 -16.20
N VAL A 725 6.14 19.13 -16.27
CA VAL A 725 6.35 20.30 -17.14
C VAL A 725 6.03 21.55 -16.32
N GLY A 726 6.87 22.59 -16.42
CA GLY A 726 6.58 23.88 -15.76
C GLY A 726 6.50 23.83 -14.23
N GLY A 727 7.09 22.83 -13.59
CA GLY A 727 7.02 22.59 -12.14
C GLY A 727 5.82 21.75 -11.69
N GLU A 728 4.82 21.55 -12.55
CA GLU A 728 3.64 20.74 -12.23
C GLU A 728 3.89 19.26 -12.55
N VAL A 729 3.55 18.38 -11.59
CA VAL A 729 3.68 16.93 -11.71
C VAL A 729 2.32 16.30 -12.01
N THR A 730 2.25 15.45 -13.04
CA THR A 730 1.06 14.65 -13.37
C THR A 730 1.42 13.16 -13.47
N THR A 731 0.65 12.30 -12.80
CA THR A 731 0.74 10.84 -12.97
C THR A 731 0.05 10.41 -14.27
N MET A 732 0.75 9.65 -15.10
CA MET A 732 0.18 9.00 -16.29
C MET A 732 -0.42 7.65 -15.93
N PHE A 733 0.39 6.80 -15.28
CA PHE A 733 0.08 5.40 -15.06
C PHE A 733 0.57 4.94 -13.68
N HIS A 734 -0.18 4.05 -13.06
CA HIS A 734 0.28 3.23 -11.94
C HIS A 734 0.90 1.94 -12.50
N LEU A 735 2.01 1.48 -11.91
CA LEU A 735 2.77 0.33 -12.40
C LEU A 735 2.72 -0.79 -11.33
N ASP A 736 2.27 -1.99 -11.70
CA ASP A 736 2.09 -3.11 -10.74
C ASP A 736 3.41 -3.64 -10.15
N ARG A 737 4.55 -3.23 -10.71
CA ARG A 737 5.89 -3.75 -10.39
C ARG A 737 6.95 -2.65 -10.49
N PRO A 738 8.11 -2.79 -9.81
CA PRO A 738 9.22 -1.87 -9.96
C PRO A 738 9.85 -1.94 -11.36
N MET A 739 9.47 -0.99 -12.22
CA MET A 739 10.02 -0.76 -13.55
C MET A 739 11.22 0.21 -13.55
N TYR A 740 11.89 0.30 -14.70
CA TYR A 740 12.97 1.24 -15.01
C TYR A 740 12.76 1.82 -16.42
N LEU A 741 12.97 3.12 -16.61
CA LEU A 741 12.83 3.78 -17.92
C LEU A 741 14.00 3.39 -18.86
N LEU A 742 13.68 3.02 -20.11
CA LEU A 742 14.66 2.76 -21.17
C LEU A 742 14.85 3.94 -22.13
N GLY A 743 13.77 4.64 -22.46
CA GLY A 743 13.76 5.70 -23.49
C GLY A 743 12.37 5.92 -24.08
N TYR A 744 12.24 6.93 -24.93
CA TYR A 744 11.04 7.27 -25.69
C TYR A 744 11.25 7.04 -27.20
N MET A 745 10.21 6.66 -27.94
CA MET A 745 10.27 6.53 -29.40
C MET A 745 9.16 7.34 -30.08
N ALA A 746 9.56 8.48 -30.67
CA ALA A 746 8.65 9.47 -31.24
C ALA A 746 7.79 8.96 -32.42
N ASN A 747 8.23 7.93 -33.15
CA ASN A 747 7.46 7.34 -34.25
C ASN A 747 6.32 6.42 -33.79
N GLN A 748 6.24 6.12 -32.49
CA GLN A 748 5.17 5.33 -31.87
C GLN A 748 4.48 6.09 -30.73
N SER A 749 4.90 7.33 -30.46
CA SER A 749 4.46 8.14 -29.31
C SER A 749 4.43 7.34 -27.99
N ARG A 750 5.47 6.54 -27.72
CA ARG A 750 5.51 5.62 -26.58
C ARG A 750 6.82 5.69 -25.81
N VAL A 751 6.69 5.65 -24.48
CA VAL A 751 7.79 5.47 -23.52
C VAL A 751 7.93 3.97 -23.23
N PHE A 752 9.16 3.47 -23.24
CA PHE A 752 9.46 2.08 -22.96
C PHE A 752 10.09 1.91 -21.58
N LEU A 753 9.58 0.92 -20.84
CA LEU A 753 10.07 0.54 -19.52
C LEU A 753 10.47 -0.94 -19.51
N ILE A 754 11.41 -1.27 -18.63
CA ILE A 754 11.92 -2.62 -18.41
C ILE A 754 11.84 -3.01 -16.93
N ASP A 755 11.49 -4.25 -16.63
CA ASP A 755 11.59 -4.80 -15.27
C ASP A 755 12.89 -5.59 -15.04
N LYS A 756 13.10 -6.01 -13.80
CA LYS A 756 14.23 -6.85 -13.36
C LYS A 756 14.34 -8.22 -14.08
N GLU A 757 13.30 -8.66 -14.77
CA GLU A 757 13.22 -9.94 -15.51
C GLU A 757 13.41 -9.74 -17.02
N PHE A 758 13.77 -8.51 -17.44
CA PHE A 758 13.93 -8.08 -18.83
C PHE A 758 12.62 -8.14 -19.66
N ASN A 759 11.46 -8.09 -18.99
CA ASN A 759 10.19 -7.82 -19.67
C ASN A 759 10.16 -6.34 -20.05
N VAL A 760 9.90 -6.04 -21.33
CA VAL A 760 9.76 -4.66 -21.83
C VAL A 760 8.30 -4.36 -22.10
N MET A 761 7.84 -3.20 -21.63
CA MET A 761 6.47 -2.72 -21.76
C MET A 761 6.47 -1.35 -22.45
N GLY A 762 5.42 -1.05 -23.21
CA GLY A 762 5.17 0.28 -23.76
C GLY A 762 4.04 1.00 -23.02
N TYR A 763 4.16 2.32 -22.89
CA TYR A 763 3.10 3.21 -22.41
C TYR A 763 2.99 4.44 -23.32
N THR A 764 1.77 4.82 -23.70
CA THR A 764 1.51 5.89 -24.66
C THR A 764 1.74 7.27 -24.03
N LEU A 765 2.48 8.09 -24.76
CA LEU A 765 2.87 9.45 -24.42
C LEU A 765 2.70 10.32 -25.68
N LEU A 766 1.50 10.86 -25.85
CA LEU A 766 1.22 11.84 -26.89
C LEU A 766 1.77 13.21 -26.47
N LEU A 767 2.85 13.65 -27.11
CA LEU A 767 3.44 14.97 -26.85
C LEU A 767 2.43 16.09 -27.09
N SER A 768 1.65 16.04 -28.17
CA SER A 768 0.54 16.98 -28.42
C SER A 768 -0.45 17.12 -27.26
N LEU A 769 -0.73 16.04 -26.53
CA LEU A 769 -1.63 16.06 -25.37
C LEU A 769 -0.97 16.74 -24.16
N ILE A 770 0.34 16.56 -23.98
CA ILE A 770 1.11 17.20 -22.91
C ILE A 770 1.37 18.68 -23.22
N GLU A 771 1.68 19.02 -24.47
CA GLU A 771 1.83 20.39 -24.96
C GLU A 771 0.51 21.16 -24.84
N TYR A 772 -0.62 20.57 -25.27
CA TYR A 772 -1.96 21.14 -25.07
C TYR A 772 -2.22 21.42 -23.58
N LYS A 773 -2.05 20.42 -22.72
CA LYS A 773 -2.25 20.59 -21.27
C LYS A 773 -1.34 21.69 -20.71
N THR A 774 -0.07 21.71 -21.09
CA THR A 774 0.91 22.73 -20.68
C THR A 774 0.49 24.14 -21.09
N LEU A 775 -0.05 24.33 -22.30
CA LEU A 775 -0.54 25.63 -22.76
C LEU A 775 -1.78 26.08 -21.98
N VAL A 776 -2.72 25.18 -21.72
CA VAL A 776 -3.89 25.46 -20.85
C VAL A 776 -3.46 25.83 -19.43
N MET A 777 -2.50 25.11 -18.83
CA MET A 777 -1.99 25.46 -17.48
C MET A 777 -1.28 26.83 -17.45
N ARG A 778 -0.69 27.25 -18.57
CA ARG A 778 -0.11 28.59 -18.77
C ARG A 778 -1.14 29.68 -19.14
N GLY A 779 -2.41 29.32 -19.37
CA GLY A 779 -3.46 30.24 -19.81
C GLY A 779 -3.45 30.59 -21.30
N ASP A 780 -2.64 29.93 -22.12
CA ASP A 780 -2.53 30.15 -23.57
C ASP A 780 -3.51 29.26 -24.34
N LEU A 781 -4.81 29.54 -24.15
CA LEU A 781 -5.92 28.77 -24.75
C LEU A 781 -5.95 28.88 -26.28
N GLU A 782 -5.52 30.02 -26.85
CA GLU A 782 -5.45 30.23 -28.30
C GLU A 782 -4.53 29.20 -28.96
N ARG A 783 -3.28 29.07 -28.49
CA ARG A 783 -2.34 28.06 -29.03
C ARG A 783 -2.71 26.64 -28.64
N ALA A 784 -3.36 26.42 -27.49
CA ALA A 784 -3.87 25.10 -27.15
C ALA A 784 -4.87 24.62 -28.24
N ASN A 785 -5.78 25.49 -28.67
CA ASN A 785 -6.75 25.17 -29.70
C ASN A 785 -6.14 24.99 -31.11
N GLU A 786 -4.96 25.55 -31.40
CA GLU A 786 -4.17 25.20 -32.61
C GLU A 786 -3.63 23.76 -32.56
N ILE A 787 -3.29 23.24 -31.37
CA ILE A 787 -2.76 21.87 -31.18
C ILE A 787 -3.89 20.83 -31.11
N LEU A 788 -5.07 21.18 -30.63
CA LEU A 788 -6.22 20.27 -30.43
C LEU A 788 -6.51 19.32 -31.62
N PRO A 789 -6.48 19.74 -32.91
CA PRO A 789 -6.74 18.85 -34.05
C PRO A 789 -5.69 17.75 -34.26
N SER A 790 -4.50 17.87 -33.64
CA SER A 790 -3.46 16.83 -33.67
C SER A 790 -3.68 15.72 -32.62
N ILE A 791 -4.57 15.93 -31.65
CA ILE A 791 -4.90 14.96 -30.60
C ILE A 791 -5.96 13.98 -31.15
N PRO A 792 -5.76 12.65 -31.05
CA PRO A 792 -6.77 11.65 -31.42
C PRO A 792 -8.08 11.82 -30.64
N LYS A 793 -9.22 11.61 -31.32
CA LYS A 793 -10.57 11.81 -30.77
C LYS A 793 -10.87 10.97 -29.52
N GLU A 794 -10.22 9.81 -29.38
CA GLU A 794 -10.28 8.95 -28.20
C GLU A 794 -9.87 9.68 -26.91
N HIS A 795 -8.92 10.61 -27.00
CA HIS A 795 -8.45 11.40 -25.86
C HIS A 795 -9.23 12.71 -25.65
N HIS A 796 -10.16 13.09 -26.53
CA HIS A 796 -10.89 14.36 -26.41
C HIS A 796 -11.74 14.40 -25.12
N ASN A 797 -12.34 13.30 -24.69
CA ASN A 797 -13.02 13.24 -23.37
C ASN A 797 -12.06 13.39 -22.18
N SER A 798 -10.78 13.02 -22.32
CA SER A 798 -9.75 13.27 -21.30
C SER A 798 -9.26 14.72 -21.30
N VAL A 799 -9.24 15.37 -22.47
CA VAL A 799 -9.00 16.82 -22.59
C VAL A 799 -10.15 17.61 -21.97
N ALA A 800 -11.40 17.23 -22.27
CA ALA A 800 -12.59 17.91 -21.76
C ALA A 800 -12.72 17.80 -20.22
N ARG A 801 -12.46 16.64 -19.61
CA ARG A 801 -12.41 16.50 -18.12
C ARG A 801 -11.26 17.29 -17.49
N PHE A 802 -10.16 17.45 -18.22
CA PHE A 802 -9.06 18.30 -17.78
C PHE A 802 -9.44 19.79 -17.84
N LEU A 803 -10.11 20.26 -18.89
CA LEU A 803 -10.65 21.62 -19.01
C LEU A 803 -11.70 21.93 -17.93
N GLU A 804 -12.66 21.01 -17.72
CA GLU A 804 -13.65 21.05 -16.62
C GLU A 804 -12.95 21.24 -15.26
N SER A 805 -11.92 20.43 -14.95
CA SER A 805 -11.16 20.53 -13.69
C SER A 805 -10.36 21.84 -13.51
N ARG A 806 -10.29 22.69 -14.55
CA ARG A 806 -9.68 24.03 -14.52
C ARG A 806 -10.71 25.16 -14.61
N GLY A 807 -12.00 24.85 -14.70
CA GLY A 807 -13.11 25.81 -14.83
C GLY A 807 -13.48 26.20 -16.27
N SER A 808 -12.77 25.70 -17.28
CA SER A 808 -13.07 25.88 -18.71
C SER A 808 -14.17 24.92 -19.17
N ILE A 809 -15.37 25.07 -18.58
CA ILE A 809 -16.51 24.17 -18.79
C ILE A 809 -17.12 24.38 -20.19
N GLU A 810 -17.07 25.59 -20.74
CA GLU A 810 -17.58 25.87 -22.10
C GLU A 810 -16.73 25.17 -23.17
N GLU A 811 -15.42 25.27 -23.07
CA GLU A 811 -14.46 24.60 -23.95
C GLU A 811 -14.49 23.08 -23.74
N ALA A 812 -14.72 22.62 -22.50
CA ALA A 812 -14.96 21.20 -22.22
C ALA A 812 -16.17 20.65 -22.97
N LEU A 813 -17.28 21.40 -23.06
CA LEU A 813 -18.49 20.99 -23.79
C LEU A 813 -18.27 20.93 -25.31
N GLU A 814 -17.44 21.82 -25.87
CA GLU A 814 -17.07 21.77 -27.29
C GLU A 814 -16.18 20.55 -27.60
N VAL A 815 -15.19 20.27 -26.74
CA VAL A 815 -14.22 19.19 -26.94
C VAL A 815 -14.79 17.80 -26.61
N ALA A 816 -15.71 17.68 -25.65
CA ALA A 816 -16.29 16.39 -25.26
C ALA A 816 -17.00 15.70 -26.43
N THR A 817 -16.74 14.40 -26.63
CA THR A 817 -17.33 13.59 -27.71
C THR A 817 -18.36 12.56 -27.21
N ASP A 818 -18.34 12.24 -25.91
CA ASP A 818 -19.30 11.37 -25.27
C ASP A 818 -20.65 12.09 -25.00
N PRO A 819 -21.80 11.61 -25.53
CA PRO A 819 -23.10 12.21 -25.28
C PRO A 819 -23.53 12.23 -23.80
N ASP A 820 -23.06 11.30 -22.97
CA ASP A 820 -23.44 11.25 -21.56
C ASP A 820 -22.74 12.38 -20.80
N TYR A 821 -21.41 12.45 -20.88
CA TYR A 821 -20.63 13.53 -20.29
C TYR A 821 -20.94 14.92 -20.90
N ARG A 822 -21.25 15.02 -22.22
CA ARG A 822 -21.74 16.28 -22.82
C ARG A 822 -23.06 16.76 -22.22
N PHE A 823 -23.96 15.85 -21.81
CA PHE A 823 -25.21 16.22 -21.17
C PHE A 823 -24.97 16.81 -19.78
N GLU A 824 -24.08 16.22 -18.98
CA GLU A 824 -23.70 16.71 -17.66
C GLU A 824 -23.10 18.14 -17.75
N LEU A 825 -22.16 18.37 -18.67
CA LEU A 825 -21.58 19.70 -18.93
C LEU A 825 -22.61 20.72 -19.42
N ALA A 826 -23.56 20.32 -20.28
CA ALA A 826 -24.61 21.20 -20.76
C ALA A 826 -25.60 21.61 -19.65
N ILE A 827 -25.94 20.68 -18.75
CA ILE A 827 -26.73 20.93 -17.54
C ILE A 827 -25.98 21.88 -16.59
N GLN A 828 -24.69 21.65 -16.35
CA GLN A 828 -23.85 22.50 -15.49
C GLN A 828 -23.73 23.95 -16.00
N LEU A 829 -23.71 24.14 -17.33
CA LEU A 829 -23.69 25.46 -17.98
C LEU A 829 -25.07 26.10 -18.15
N GLY A 830 -26.16 25.42 -17.81
CA GLY A 830 -27.51 25.89 -18.12
C GLY A 830 -27.85 25.95 -19.62
N LYS A 831 -27.08 25.26 -20.48
CA LYS A 831 -27.27 25.22 -21.95
C LYS A 831 -28.37 24.20 -22.32
N LEU A 832 -29.58 24.53 -21.87
CA LEU A 832 -30.78 23.69 -21.92
C LEU A 832 -31.13 23.14 -23.31
N ASP A 833 -30.94 23.91 -24.38
CA ASP A 833 -31.21 23.45 -25.76
C ASP A 833 -30.31 22.28 -26.18
N VAL A 834 -29.01 22.34 -25.84
CA VAL A 834 -28.04 21.28 -26.13
C VAL A 834 -28.36 20.03 -25.31
N ALA A 835 -28.75 20.22 -24.05
CA ALA A 835 -29.20 19.13 -23.19
C ALA A 835 -30.50 18.48 -23.72
N LYS A 836 -31.44 19.26 -24.27
CA LYS A 836 -32.68 18.76 -24.91
C LYS A 836 -32.40 17.96 -26.18
N GLU A 837 -31.47 18.39 -27.03
CA GLU A 837 -31.05 17.63 -28.22
C GLU A 837 -30.48 16.25 -27.81
N ILE A 838 -29.58 16.23 -26.82
CA ILE A 838 -28.96 14.99 -26.33
C ILE A 838 -29.98 14.07 -25.64
N ALA A 839 -30.89 14.61 -24.81
CA ALA A 839 -31.95 13.83 -24.17
C ALA A 839 -32.90 13.20 -25.20
N THR A 840 -33.23 13.94 -26.26
CA THR A 840 -34.03 13.46 -27.40
C THR A 840 -33.34 12.32 -28.16
N GLY A 841 -32.02 12.38 -28.32
CA GLY A 841 -31.24 11.26 -28.86
C GLY A 841 -31.24 10.04 -27.93
N ALA A 842 -31.03 10.26 -26.63
CA ALA A 842 -30.81 9.21 -25.64
C ALA A 842 -32.06 8.46 -25.17
N HIS A 843 -33.27 9.03 -25.32
CA HIS A 843 -34.55 8.42 -24.90
C HIS A 843 -34.57 7.94 -23.43
N SER A 844 -33.87 8.66 -22.53
CA SER A 844 -33.66 8.24 -21.15
C SER A 844 -34.48 9.07 -20.15
N GLU A 845 -35.38 8.41 -19.42
CA GLU A 845 -36.27 9.04 -18.43
C GLU A 845 -35.51 9.85 -17.37
N SER A 846 -34.35 9.39 -16.91
CA SER A 846 -33.54 10.07 -15.89
C SER A 846 -32.95 11.39 -16.40
N LYS A 847 -32.46 11.42 -17.64
CA LYS A 847 -31.98 12.66 -18.30
C LYS A 847 -33.12 13.64 -18.49
N TRP A 848 -34.29 13.16 -18.95
CA TRP A 848 -35.47 14.00 -19.07
C TRP A 848 -35.92 14.58 -17.73
N LYS A 849 -35.83 13.82 -16.63
CA LYS A 849 -36.12 14.35 -15.30
C LYS A 849 -35.13 15.43 -14.86
N GLN A 850 -33.82 15.20 -14.98
CA GLN A 850 -32.79 16.19 -14.64
C GLN A 850 -32.94 17.48 -15.46
N LEU A 851 -33.23 17.36 -16.76
CA LEU A 851 -33.49 18.49 -17.63
C LEU A 851 -34.78 19.24 -17.24
N GLY A 852 -35.83 18.51 -16.86
CA GLY A 852 -37.10 19.07 -16.39
C GLY A 852 -36.95 19.81 -15.05
N GLU A 853 -36.20 19.27 -14.10
CA GLU A 853 -35.88 19.92 -12.83
C GLU A 853 -35.13 21.25 -13.06
N LEU A 854 -34.12 21.26 -13.93
CA LEU A 854 -33.42 22.49 -14.30
C LEU A 854 -34.32 23.48 -15.05
N ALA A 855 -35.11 23.03 -16.02
CA ALA A 855 -36.05 23.87 -16.78
C ALA A 855 -37.16 24.48 -15.90
N MET A 856 -37.63 23.77 -14.87
CA MET A 856 -38.52 24.34 -13.86
C MET A 856 -37.81 25.43 -13.04
N SER A 857 -36.56 25.20 -12.62
CA SER A 857 -35.78 26.19 -11.85
C SER A 857 -35.43 27.47 -12.63
N THR A 858 -35.30 27.38 -13.96
CA THR A 858 -35.08 28.54 -14.85
C THR A 858 -36.37 29.18 -15.36
N GLY A 859 -37.55 28.64 -15.03
CA GLY A 859 -38.85 29.16 -15.45
C GLY A 859 -39.25 28.81 -16.90
N MET A 860 -38.56 27.89 -17.56
CA MET A 860 -38.87 27.47 -18.94
C MET A 860 -39.99 26.43 -18.99
N LEU A 861 -41.21 26.86 -18.66
CA LEU A 861 -42.38 25.99 -18.44
C LEU A 861 -42.73 25.06 -19.61
N GLU A 862 -42.67 25.53 -20.86
CA GLU A 862 -42.91 24.68 -22.05
C GLU A 862 -41.87 23.55 -22.17
N MET A 863 -40.60 23.86 -21.86
CA MET A 863 -39.54 22.86 -21.88
C MET A 863 -39.70 21.88 -20.71
N ALA A 864 -40.10 22.35 -19.53
CA ALA A 864 -40.42 21.50 -18.39
C ALA A 864 -41.59 20.55 -18.70
N GLU A 865 -42.65 21.02 -19.36
CA GLU A 865 -43.79 20.19 -19.78
C GLU A 865 -43.35 19.05 -20.73
N ASP A 866 -42.54 19.37 -21.75
CA ASP A 866 -41.93 18.38 -22.65
C ASP A 866 -41.06 17.37 -21.89
N CYS A 867 -40.24 17.84 -20.93
CA CYS A 867 -39.38 16.96 -20.14
C CYS A 867 -40.18 16.02 -19.24
N LEU A 868 -41.20 16.53 -18.54
CA LEU A 868 -42.04 15.74 -17.63
C LEU A 868 -42.90 14.71 -18.39
N LYS A 869 -43.36 15.02 -19.60
CA LYS A 869 -43.99 14.04 -20.52
C LYS A 869 -43.04 12.89 -20.85
N ASN A 870 -41.82 13.20 -21.28
CA ASN A 870 -40.83 12.19 -21.68
C ASN A 870 -40.21 11.43 -20.49
N ALA A 871 -40.24 12.00 -19.28
CA ALA A 871 -39.85 11.35 -18.04
C ALA A 871 -40.97 10.54 -17.36
N MET A 872 -42.20 10.55 -17.91
CA MET A 872 -43.40 9.92 -17.32
C MET A 872 -43.72 10.38 -15.87
N ASP A 873 -43.28 11.58 -15.46
CA ASP A 873 -43.53 12.11 -14.11
C ASP A 873 -44.94 12.73 -14.02
N LEU A 874 -45.93 11.86 -13.86
CA LEU A 874 -47.34 12.23 -13.79
C LEU A 874 -47.66 13.13 -12.58
N SER A 875 -46.82 13.09 -11.54
CA SER A 875 -46.88 13.97 -10.38
C SER A 875 -46.42 15.39 -10.73
N GLY A 876 -45.30 15.54 -11.44
CA GLY A 876 -44.83 16.83 -11.94
C GLY A 876 -45.80 17.43 -12.97
N LEU A 877 -46.35 16.62 -13.88
CA LEU A 877 -47.40 17.06 -14.81
C LEU A 877 -48.68 17.52 -14.09
N LEU A 878 -49.11 16.80 -13.05
CA LEU A 878 -50.26 17.24 -12.23
C LEU A 878 -49.99 18.60 -11.61
N LEU A 879 -48.82 18.80 -11.00
CA LEU A 879 -48.44 20.07 -10.39
C LEU A 879 -48.39 21.21 -11.42
N LEU A 880 -47.82 20.96 -12.61
CA LEU A 880 -47.70 21.96 -13.67
C LEU A 880 -49.08 22.35 -14.23
N TYR A 881 -49.89 21.39 -14.69
CA TYR A 881 -51.20 21.70 -15.26
C TYR A 881 -52.20 22.27 -14.23
N SER A 882 -52.15 21.83 -12.96
CA SER A 882 -52.98 22.43 -11.90
C SER A 882 -52.57 23.86 -11.57
N SER A 883 -51.28 24.18 -11.61
CA SER A 883 -50.79 25.56 -11.42
C SER A 883 -51.13 26.48 -12.61
N LEU A 884 -51.17 25.93 -13.83
CA LEU A 884 -51.57 26.66 -15.05
C LEU A 884 -53.11 26.78 -15.22
N GLY A 885 -53.88 25.93 -14.53
CA GLY A 885 -55.32 25.81 -14.75
C GLY A 885 -55.72 25.10 -16.05
N ASP A 886 -54.81 24.32 -16.65
CA ASP A 886 -55.04 23.65 -17.93
C ASP A 886 -55.94 22.40 -17.78
N ALA A 887 -57.25 22.61 -17.98
CA ALA A 887 -58.23 21.54 -17.97
C ALA A 887 -58.04 20.50 -19.10
N GLU A 888 -57.42 20.85 -20.24
CA GLU A 888 -57.16 19.90 -21.32
C GLU A 888 -55.96 19.01 -20.99
N GLY A 889 -54.88 19.58 -20.47
CA GLY A 889 -53.72 18.89 -19.90
C GLY A 889 -54.11 17.95 -18.76
N ILE A 890 -54.89 18.43 -17.78
CA ILE A 890 -55.43 17.59 -16.68
C ILE A 890 -56.29 16.44 -17.23
N SER A 891 -57.11 16.67 -18.27
CA SER A 891 -57.94 15.60 -18.85
C SER A 891 -57.12 14.55 -19.60
N LYS A 892 -56.04 14.93 -20.30
CA LYS A 892 -55.10 13.99 -20.94
C LYS A 892 -54.33 13.19 -19.88
N LEU A 893 -53.90 13.87 -18.82
CA LEU A 893 -53.21 13.26 -17.68
C LEU A 893 -54.12 12.28 -16.93
N ALA A 894 -55.42 12.56 -16.80
CA ALA A 894 -56.39 11.64 -16.19
C ALA A 894 -56.45 10.28 -16.92
N SER A 895 -56.55 10.30 -18.25
CA SER A 895 -56.52 9.07 -19.07
C SER A 895 -55.19 8.32 -18.91
N LEU A 896 -54.07 9.01 -19.06
CA LEU A 896 -52.74 8.39 -19.02
C LEU A 896 -52.41 7.85 -17.61
N ALA A 897 -52.78 8.55 -16.55
CA ALA A 897 -52.67 8.07 -15.18
C ALA A 897 -53.56 6.84 -14.91
N THR A 898 -54.72 6.73 -15.58
CA THR A 898 -55.59 5.55 -15.48
C THR A 898 -54.97 4.35 -16.20
N GLU A 899 -54.46 4.54 -17.42
CA GLU A 899 -53.76 3.51 -18.21
C GLU A 899 -52.51 2.96 -17.48
N HIS A 900 -51.74 3.84 -16.83
CA HIS A 900 -50.58 3.46 -16.01
C HIS A 900 -50.93 3.04 -14.56
N GLY A 901 -52.21 2.88 -14.21
CA GLY A 901 -52.67 2.40 -12.89
C GLY A 901 -52.34 3.33 -11.71
N LYS A 902 -52.05 4.61 -11.98
CA LYS A 902 -51.75 5.66 -10.98
C LYS A 902 -53.05 6.26 -10.44
N ASN A 903 -53.89 5.41 -9.86
CA ASN A 903 -55.26 5.71 -9.44
C ASN A 903 -55.42 7.00 -8.61
N ASN A 904 -54.45 7.35 -7.76
CA ASN A 904 -54.49 8.58 -6.96
C ASN A 904 -54.36 9.85 -7.84
N VAL A 905 -53.48 9.84 -8.84
CA VAL A 905 -53.31 10.96 -9.78
C VAL A 905 -54.55 11.05 -10.68
N ALA A 906 -55.01 9.92 -11.22
CA ALA A 906 -56.23 9.86 -12.01
C ALA A 906 -57.45 10.40 -11.24
N PHE A 907 -57.65 9.97 -9.98
CA PHE A 907 -58.74 10.46 -9.13
C PHE A 907 -58.64 11.97 -8.88
N LEU A 908 -57.45 12.51 -8.59
CA LEU A 908 -57.27 13.95 -8.41
C LEU A 908 -57.58 14.74 -9.70
N CYS A 909 -57.08 14.30 -10.85
CA CYS A 909 -57.39 14.93 -12.14
C CYS A 909 -58.91 14.93 -12.42
N LEU A 910 -59.58 13.78 -12.26
CA LEU A 910 -61.01 13.64 -12.52
C LEU A 910 -61.85 14.46 -11.51
N PHE A 911 -61.42 14.55 -10.25
CA PHE A 911 -62.11 15.33 -9.22
C PHE A 911 -61.96 16.84 -9.45
N MET A 912 -60.77 17.30 -9.85
CA MET A 912 -60.55 18.70 -10.26
C MET A 912 -61.36 19.08 -11.50
N LEU A 913 -61.57 18.15 -12.43
CA LEU A 913 -62.46 18.32 -13.58
C LEU A 913 -63.95 18.16 -13.24
N GLY A 914 -64.32 17.91 -11.98
CA GLY A 914 -65.71 17.69 -11.58
C GLY A 914 -66.38 16.47 -12.23
N LYS A 915 -65.60 15.55 -12.81
CA LYS A 915 -66.04 14.28 -13.44
C LYS A 915 -66.33 13.24 -12.36
N LEU A 916 -67.31 13.55 -11.51
CA LEU A 916 -67.61 12.80 -10.29
C LEU A 916 -68.07 11.36 -10.58
N GLU A 917 -68.73 11.14 -11.73
CA GLU A 917 -69.16 9.83 -12.23
C GLU A 917 -67.95 8.95 -12.60
N GLU A 918 -66.92 9.52 -13.25
CA GLU A 918 -65.67 8.82 -13.58
C GLU A 918 -64.84 8.56 -12.31
N CYS A 919 -64.83 9.49 -11.35
CA CYS A 919 -64.23 9.27 -10.03
C CYS A 919 -64.89 8.11 -9.27
N LEU A 920 -66.22 8.07 -9.28
CA LEU A 920 -67.03 7.06 -8.61
C LEU A 920 -66.79 5.68 -9.23
N GLN A 921 -66.75 5.60 -10.57
CA GLN A 921 -66.40 4.39 -11.30
C GLN A 921 -64.98 3.92 -10.95
N LEU A 922 -63.99 4.82 -10.89
CA LEU A 922 -62.61 4.49 -10.50
C LEU A 922 -62.51 3.97 -9.06
N LEU A 923 -63.33 4.47 -8.12
CA LEU A 923 -63.43 3.92 -6.76
C LEU A 923 -64.09 2.53 -6.74
N VAL A 924 -65.09 2.27 -7.59
CA VAL A 924 -65.71 0.94 -7.73
C VAL A 924 -64.73 -0.07 -8.36
N ASP A 925 -64.03 0.31 -9.43
CA ASP A 925 -63.09 -0.56 -10.15
C ASP A 925 -61.83 -0.85 -9.31
N SER A 926 -61.41 0.08 -8.45
CA SER A 926 -60.38 -0.16 -7.42
C SER A 926 -60.90 -0.86 -6.15
N ASN A 927 -62.16 -1.33 -6.17
CA ASN A 927 -62.83 -2.07 -5.10
C ASN A 927 -62.98 -1.31 -3.76
N ARG A 928 -62.94 0.02 -3.79
CA ARG A 928 -63.11 0.92 -2.62
C ARG A 928 -64.58 1.31 -2.42
N ILE A 929 -65.47 0.32 -2.47
CA ILE A 929 -66.93 0.50 -2.53
C ILE A 929 -67.51 1.33 -1.35
N PRO A 930 -67.06 1.18 -0.08
CA PRO A 930 -67.55 2.03 1.01
C PRO A 930 -67.20 3.52 0.84
N GLU A 931 -66.07 3.80 0.21
CA GLU A 931 -65.61 5.16 -0.08
C GLU A 931 -66.35 5.74 -1.30
N ALA A 932 -66.65 4.91 -2.30
CA ALA A 932 -67.57 5.25 -3.38
C ALA A 932 -68.96 5.62 -2.82
N ALA A 933 -69.48 4.86 -1.84
CA ALA A 933 -70.77 5.16 -1.20
C ALA A 933 -70.75 6.50 -0.44
N LEU A 934 -69.65 6.81 0.25
CA LEU A 934 -69.46 8.09 0.92
C LEU A 934 -69.32 9.25 -0.08
N MET A 935 -68.56 9.07 -1.17
CA MET A 935 -68.39 10.06 -2.22
C MET A 935 -69.72 10.35 -2.93
N ALA A 936 -70.50 9.31 -3.26
CA ALA A 936 -71.85 9.47 -3.80
C ALA A 936 -72.74 10.25 -2.82
N ARG A 937 -72.73 9.92 -1.53
CA ARG A 937 -73.53 10.67 -0.54
C ARG A 937 -73.16 12.16 -0.45
N SER A 938 -71.90 12.51 -0.61
CA SER A 938 -71.43 13.91 -0.49
C SER A 938 -71.53 14.73 -1.77
N TYR A 939 -71.36 14.12 -2.95
CA TYR A 939 -71.20 14.84 -4.23
C TYR A 939 -72.13 14.37 -5.37
N LEU A 940 -72.74 13.19 -5.25
CA LEU A 940 -73.61 12.60 -6.26
C LEU A 940 -74.78 11.79 -5.65
N PRO A 941 -75.67 12.41 -4.83
CA PRO A 941 -76.76 11.74 -4.12
C PRO A 941 -77.58 10.76 -4.98
N SER A 942 -77.88 11.12 -6.23
CA SER A 942 -78.61 10.31 -7.21
C SER A 942 -78.03 8.91 -7.45
N LYS A 943 -76.75 8.69 -7.17
CA LYS A 943 -76.06 7.39 -7.32
C LYS A 943 -75.92 6.59 -6.03
N VAL A 944 -76.33 7.12 -4.87
CA VAL A 944 -76.16 6.40 -3.59
C VAL A 944 -76.87 5.06 -3.59
N SER A 945 -78.12 4.96 -4.04
CA SER A 945 -78.86 3.68 -4.06
C SER A 945 -78.22 2.64 -5.00
N GLU A 946 -77.67 3.06 -6.14
CA GLU A 946 -76.93 2.17 -7.05
C GLU A 946 -75.64 1.63 -6.39
N ILE A 947 -74.86 2.51 -5.75
CA ILE A 947 -73.61 2.13 -5.06
C ILE A 947 -73.89 1.33 -3.78
N VAL A 948 -74.96 1.65 -3.03
CA VAL A 948 -75.41 0.87 -1.87
C VAL A 948 -75.91 -0.50 -2.31
N ALA A 949 -76.62 -0.63 -3.44
CA ALA A 949 -76.98 -1.93 -4.00
C ALA A 949 -75.74 -2.74 -4.41
N ILE A 950 -74.72 -2.11 -5.00
CA ILE A 950 -73.41 -2.74 -5.28
C ILE A 950 -72.71 -3.15 -3.97
N TRP A 951 -72.71 -2.31 -2.94
CA TRP A 951 -72.09 -2.59 -1.64
C TRP A 951 -72.79 -3.73 -0.89
N ARG A 952 -74.14 -3.74 -0.84
CA ARG A 952 -74.92 -4.88 -0.33
C ARG A 952 -74.62 -6.16 -1.12
N LYS A 953 -74.48 -6.07 -2.44
CA LYS A 953 -74.17 -7.22 -3.31
C LYS A 953 -72.75 -7.74 -3.08
N ASP A 954 -71.79 -6.87 -2.75
CA ASP A 954 -70.44 -7.27 -2.40
C ASP A 954 -70.36 -7.87 -0.98
N LEU A 955 -70.97 -7.24 0.02
CA LEU A 955 -71.09 -7.80 1.38
C LEU A 955 -71.77 -9.19 1.39
N ASN A 956 -72.70 -9.44 0.46
CA ASN A 956 -73.32 -10.77 0.26
C ASN A 956 -72.46 -11.75 -0.57
N LYS A 957 -71.40 -11.29 -1.25
CA LYS A 957 -70.41 -12.14 -1.93
C LYS A 957 -69.22 -12.52 -1.05
N VAL A 958 -68.82 -11.67 -0.09
CA VAL A 958 -67.58 -11.86 0.70
C VAL A 958 -67.70 -13.04 1.67
N THR A 959 -67.42 -14.24 1.16
CA THR A 959 -67.29 -15.46 1.96
C THR A 959 -65.88 -15.61 2.50
N TYR A 960 -65.59 -14.97 3.64
CA TYR A 960 -64.50 -15.35 4.52
C TYR A 960 -65.06 -15.82 5.88
N HIS A 961 -64.51 -16.92 6.42
CA HIS A 961 -64.93 -17.57 7.66
C HIS A 961 -66.42 -17.97 7.78
N SER A 962 -66.99 -18.54 6.70
CA SER A 962 -68.17 -19.43 6.70
C SER A 962 -69.46 -18.97 7.40
N THR A 963 -69.59 -17.67 7.70
CA THR A 963 -70.87 -17.04 8.02
C THR A 963 -71.09 -15.88 7.07
N VAL A 964 -72.09 -15.98 6.19
CA VAL A 964 -72.65 -14.79 5.54
C VAL A 964 -73.10 -13.87 6.67
N ASN A 965 -72.81 -12.58 6.58
CA ASN A 965 -73.29 -11.57 7.53
C ASN A 965 -74.42 -10.74 6.89
N PRO A 966 -75.61 -11.33 6.62
CA PRO A 966 -76.69 -10.63 5.95
C PRO A 966 -77.11 -9.41 6.77
N LYS A 967 -77.00 -9.48 8.11
CA LYS A 967 -77.25 -8.36 9.02
C LYS A 967 -76.47 -7.09 8.67
N ALA A 968 -75.24 -7.20 8.15
CA ALA A 968 -74.49 -6.02 7.72
C ALA A 968 -75.09 -5.39 6.45
N ALA A 969 -75.44 -6.22 5.45
CA ALA A 969 -76.09 -5.76 4.22
C ALA A 969 -77.56 -5.32 4.44
N GLU A 970 -78.24 -5.87 5.45
CA GLU A 970 -79.56 -5.47 5.93
C GLU A 970 -79.51 -4.15 6.72
N SER A 971 -78.40 -3.88 7.43
CA SER A 971 -78.21 -2.64 8.21
C SER A 971 -77.80 -1.43 7.36
N LEU A 972 -77.37 -1.64 6.12
CA LEU A 972 -77.25 -0.55 5.15
C LEU A 972 -78.66 -0.10 4.75
N ALA A 973 -79.07 1.08 5.16
CA ALA A 973 -80.31 1.69 4.68
C ALA A 973 -80.11 2.25 3.27
N ASP A 974 -81.07 1.99 2.37
CA ASP A 974 -81.16 2.68 1.09
C ASP A 974 -82.07 3.92 1.25
N PRO A 975 -81.68 5.10 0.74
CA PRO A 975 -82.54 6.29 0.76
C PRO A 975 -83.90 6.13 0.07
N GLU A 976 -84.03 5.25 -0.92
CA GLU A 976 -85.33 4.96 -1.56
C GLU A 976 -86.22 4.05 -0.70
N GLU A 977 -85.63 3.07 0.02
CA GLU A 977 -86.37 2.15 0.90
C GLU A 977 -86.77 2.80 2.23
N TYR A 978 -85.91 3.67 2.78
CA TYR A 978 -86.09 4.29 4.10
C TYR A 978 -85.85 5.81 4.10
N PRO A 979 -86.64 6.63 3.36
CA PRO A 979 -86.46 8.08 3.31
C PRO A 979 -86.42 8.75 4.69
N ASN A 980 -87.16 8.22 5.66
CA ASN A 980 -87.23 8.73 7.04
C ASN A 980 -85.91 8.62 7.83
N LEU A 981 -84.88 7.94 7.30
CA LEU A 981 -83.54 7.86 7.89
C LEU A 981 -82.55 8.86 7.25
N PHE A 982 -82.96 9.57 6.21
CA PHE A 982 -82.13 10.51 5.44
C PHE A 982 -82.82 11.88 5.39
N GLU A 983 -82.59 12.69 6.43
CA GLU A 983 -83.02 14.09 6.46
C GLU A 983 -82.46 14.85 5.23
N ASP A 984 -83.26 15.80 4.72
CA ASP A 984 -82.95 16.65 3.56
C ASP A 984 -82.67 15.93 2.22
N TRP A 985 -82.92 14.63 2.09
CA TRP A 985 -82.58 13.85 0.88
C TRP A 985 -83.12 14.44 -0.44
N GLN A 986 -84.35 14.96 -0.43
CA GLN A 986 -84.95 15.62 -1.60
C GLN A 986 -84.31 16.98 -1.92
N VAL A 987 -83.79 17.69 -0.92
CA VAL A 987 -83.04 18.95 -1.11
C VAL A 987 -81.67 18.64 -1.71
N ALA A 988 -80.99 17.59 -1.23
CA ALA A 988 -79.71 17.15 -1.78
C ALA A 988 -79.80 16.80 -3.28
N LEU A 989 -80.85 16.09 -3.70
CA LEU A 989 -81.11 15.79 -5.13
C LEU A 989 -81.43 17.05 -5.96
N ALA A 990 -82.17 18.02 -5.40
CA ALA A 990 -82.44 19.29 -6.08
C ALA A 990 -81.16 20.13 -6.25
N VAL A 991 -80.32 20.21 -5.20
CA VAL A 991 -79.00 20.85 -5.23
C VAL A 991 -78.11 20.18 -6.27
N GLU A 992 -78.04 18.84 -6.29
CA GLU A 992 -77.28 18.07 -7.28
C GLU A 992 -77.68 18.44 -8.72
N SER A 993 -78.98 18.48 -9.02
CA SER A 993 -79.46 18.84 -10.37
C SER A 993 -79.09 20.27 -10.78
N LYS A 994 -79.12 21.23 -9.86
CA LYS A 994 -78.79 22.64 -10.12
C LYS A 994 -77.29 22.88 -10.22
N VAL A 995 -76.48 22.10 -9.48
CA VAL A 995 -75.02 22.13 -9.58
C VAL A 995 -74.54 21.42 -10.84
N ALA A 996 -75.22 20.37 -11.30
CA ALA A 996 -74.88 19.65 -12.53
C ALA A 996 -74.83 20.56 -13.77
N GLU A 997 -75.72 21.57 -13.86
CA GLU A 997 -75.72 22.58 -14.93
C GLU A 997 -74.43 23.44 -14.96
N THR A 998 -73.67 23.49 -13.86
CA THR A 998 -72.40 24.22 -13.73
C THR A 998 -71.15 23.32 -13.78
N ARG A 999 -71.31 21.99 -13.93
CA ARG A 999 -70.17 21.08 -14.06
C ARG A 999 -69.54 21.20 -15.46
N GLY A 1000 -68.22 21.16 -15.52
CA GLY A 1000 -67.47 21.28 -16.78
C GLY A 1000 -67.27 22.72 -17.29
N THR A 1001 -67.72 23.74 -16.57
CA THR A 1001 -67.36 25.14 -16.86
C THR A 1001 -66.17 25.55 -15.99
N TYR A 1002 -64.97 25.56 -16.57
CA TYR A 1002 -63.74 25.95 -15.87
C TYR A 1002 -63.44 27.44 -16.15
N PRO A 1003 -63.44 28.33 -15.14
CA PRO A 1003 -62.97 29.70 -15.32
C PRO A 1003 -61.44 29.71 -15.51
N PRO A 1004 -60.87 30.68 -16.26
CA PRO A 1004 -59.42 30.85 -16.34
C PRO A 1004 -58.78 31.06 -14.97
N ALA A 1005 -57.51 30.63 -14.80
CA ALA A 1005 -56.78 30.79 -13.54
C ALA A 1005 -56.71 32.25 -13.06
N GLU A 1006 -56.69 33.22 -13.98
CA GLU A 1006 -56.77 34.66 -13.71
C GLU A 1006 -58.02 35.08 -12.91
N GLU A 1007 -59.13 34.35 -13.04
CA GLU A 1007 -60.37 34.65 -12.34
C GLU A 1007 -60.44 34.07 -10.92
N TYR A 1008 -59.44 33.29 -10.47
CA TYR A 1008 -59.45 32.56 -9.19
C TYR A 1008 -59.89 33.42 -7.98
N VAL A 1009 -59.45 34.67 -7.92
CA VAL A 1009 -59.79 35.66 -6.86
C VAL A 1009 -61.30 35.95 -6.75
N LYS A 1010 -62.08 35.71 -7.81
CA LYS A 1010 -63.56 35.83 -7.82
C LYS A 1010 -64.27 34.61 -7.24
N TYR A 1011 -63.55 33.50 -7.03
CA TYR A 1011 -64.09 32.19 -6.66
C TYR A 1011 -63.62 31.68 -5.29
N THR A 1012 -62.57 32.26 -4.69
CA THR A 1012 -62.03 31.90 -3.36
C THR A 1012 -63.14 31.76 -2.31
N ASP A 1013 -63.98 32.78 -2.21
CA ASP A 1013 -64.93 32.95 -1.11
C ASP A 1013 -66.15 32.02 -1.22
N ARG A 1014 -66.35 31.41 -2.41
CA ARG A 1014 -67.41 30.41 -2.65
C ARG A 1014 -67.08 29.04 -2.06
N SER A 1015 -65.82 28.77 -1.75
CA SER A 1015 -65.33 27.44 -1.32
C SER A 1015 -65.86 26.97 0.05
N HIS A 1016 -66.32 27.89 0.90
CA HIS A 1016 -66.75 27.60 2.28
C HIS A 1016 -68.28 27.49 2.47
N VAL A 1017 -69.07 27.66 1.42
CA VAL A 1017 -70.55 27.68 1.53
C VAL A 1017 -71.14 26.27 1.44
N ASN A 1018 -71.82 25.82 2.50
CA ASN A 1018 -72.59 24.58 2.44
C ASN A 1018 -73.77 24.73 1.46
N LEU A 1019 -73.73 24.01 0.34
CA LEU A 1019 -74.70 24.09 -0.75
C LEU A 1019 -76.14 23.76 -0.31
N VAL A 1020 -76.32 22.91 0.71
CA VAL A 1020 -77.65 22.56 1.27
C VAL A 1020 -78.22 23.70 2.11
N GLU A 1021 -77.37 24.42 2.85
CA GLU A 1021 -77.78 25.60 3.63
C GLU A 1021 -78.04 26.81 2.74
N ALA A 1022 -77.22 27.03 1.71
CA ALA A 1022 -77.48 28.04 0.69
C ALA A 1022 -78.81 27.80 -0.04
N PHE A 1023 -79.15 26.55 -0.37
CA PHE A 1023 -80.42 26.21 -1.00
C PHE A 1023 -81.62 26.39 -0.05
N ARG A 1024 -81.48 26.03 1.23
CA ARG A 1024 -82.49 26.31 2.26
C ARG A 1024 -82.76 27.82 2.41
N ASN A 1025 -81.72 28.64 2.47
CA ASN A 1025 -81.87 30.09 2.59
C ASN A 1025 -82.60 30.68 1.37
N MET A 1026 -82.29 30.21 0.15
CA MET A 1026 -83.00 30.61 -1.07
C MET A 1026 -84.49 30.21 -1.11
N GLN A 1027 -84.98 29.33 -0.22
CA GLN A 1027 -86.40 28.95 -0.12
C GLN A 1027 -87.15 29.67 1.00
N ILE A 1028 -86.48 30.48 1.83
CA ILE A 1028 -87.09 31.16 2.99
C ILE A 1028 -87.54 32.59 2.64
N ASP A 1029 -86.96 33.21 1.60
CA ASP A 1029 -87.25 34.61 1.21
C ASP A 1029 -88.55 34.81 0.41
N GLU A 1030 -89.31 33.76 0.04
CA GLU A 1030 -90.54 33.92 -0.77
C GLU A 1030 -91.78 34.41 0.03
N ASP A 1031 -91.74 34.47 1.37
CA ASP A 1031 -92.94 34.62 2.20
C ASP A 1031 -92.89 35.79 3.23
N THR A 1032 -92.66 37.03 2.75
CA THR A 1032 -93.04 38.25 3.50
C THR A 1032 -93.75 39.31 2.64
N PRO A 1033 -94.81 40.00 3.12
CA PRO A 1033 -95.59 40.93 2.30
C PRO A 1033 -94.97 42.32 2.13
N LEU A 1034 -95.24 42.92 0.96
CA LEU A 1034 -94.94 44.31 0.60
C LEU A 1034 -95.54 45.34 1.58
N GLU A 1035 -94.78 46.40 1.91
CA GLU A 1035 -95.15 47.79 1.51
C GLU A 1035 -94.03 48.84 1.76
N ASN A 1036 -93.92 49.79 0.82
CA ASN A 1036 -93.49 51.21 0.99
C ASN A 1036 -92.21 51.49 1.82
N GLY A 1037 -91.01 51.69 1.26
CA GLY A 1037 -90.66 52.54 0.11
C GLY A 1037 -89.86 53.78 0.56
N GLY A 1038 -88.88 54.26 -0.23
CA GLY A 1038 -88.13 55.49 0.10
C GLY A 1038 -86.80 55.69 -0.63
N PHE A 1039 -86.84 56.42 -1.75
CA PHE A 1039 -85.86 57.37 -2.30
C PHE A 1039 -84.33 57.11 -2.19
N ASP A 1040 -83.73 56.97 -3.37
CA ASP A 1040 -82.64 57.78 -3.95
C ASP A 1040 -81.26 57.92 -3.27
N HIS A 1041 -80.24 57.79 -4.13
CA HIS A 1041 -79.04 58.63 -4.30
C HIS A 1041 -78.52 59.47 -3.10
N GLU A 1042 -77.20 59.42 -2.88
CA GLU A 1042 -76.30 60.33 -3.63
C GLU A 1042 -74.86 59.77 -3.71
N VAL A 1043 -74.24 59.99 -4.87
CA VAL A 1043 -72.82 59.76 -5.17
C VAL A 1043 -72.37 61.01 -5.92
N GLU A 1044 -71.38 61.71 -5.38
CA GLU A 1044 -70.55 62.69 -6.08
C GLU A 1044 -69.10 62.37 -5.62
N GLU A 1045 -68.10 62.18 -6.48
CA GLU A 1045 -67.54 63.12 -7.48
C GLU A 1045 -66.73 64.24 -6.80
N GLU A 1046 -65.64 64.78 -7.37
CA GLU A 1046 -65.24 64.85 -8.78
C GLU A 1046 -63.68 64.95 -8.91
N ASP A 1047 -63.14 64.60 -10.09
CA ASP A 1047 -61.89 65.07 -10.76
C ASP A 1047 -60.49 65.19 -10.08
N GLY A 1048 -59.45 65.11 -10.94
CA GLY A 1048 -58.09 65.61 -10.65
C GLY A 1048 -56.97 64.95 -11.47
N GLU A 1049 -56.45 65.62 -12.51
CA GLU A 1049 -55.34 65.16 -13.35
C GLU A 1049 -53.94 65.73 -12.93
N GLU A 1050 -52.89 65.07 -13.45
CA GLU A 1050 -51.54 65.59 -13.76
C GLU A 1050 -50.42 65.82 -12.69
N GLU A 1051 -49.23 65.35 -13.10
CA GLU A 1051 -47.83 65.81 -12.89
C GLU A 1051 -47.22 66.16 -11.50
N ALA A 1052 -46.40 65.19 -11.02
CA ALA A 1052 -44.92 65.31 -10.86
C ALA A 1052 -44.24 66.04 -9.67
N LEU A 1053 -42.98 65.62 -9.44
CA LEU A 1053 -41.88 66.20 -8.63
C LEU A 1053 -41.96 66.14 -7.07
N ASP A 1054 -41.20 65.18 -6.52
CA ASP A 1054 -39.91 65.35 -5.80
C ASP A 1054 -39.73 66.34 -4.60
N GLU A 1055 -38.70 66.04 -3.79
CA GLU A 1055 -38.11 66.78 -2.65
C GLU A 1055 -38.94 66.96 -1.36
N GLY A 1056 -38.26 67.14 -0.21
CA GLY A 1056 -38.89 67.55 1.06
C GLY A 1056 -38.42 66.88 2.36
N GLN A 1057 -37.12 66.88 2.66
CA GLN A 1057 -36.62 66.57 4.02
C GLN A 1057 -36.76 67.79 4.96
N GLU A 1058 -36.79 67.59 6.29
CA GLU A 1058 -35.67 67.99 7.17
C GLU A 1058 -35.90 67.67 8.68
N GLU A 1059 -34.79 67.27 9.31
CA GLU A 1059 -34.31 67.41 10.70
C GLU A 1059 -35.21 67.44 11.95
N GLY A 1060 -34.67 66.93 13.07
CA GLY A 1060 -35.20 67.12 14.43
C GLY A 1060 -34.70 66.10 15.47
N GLN A 1061 -33.53 66.35 16.09
CA GLN A 1061 -33.07 65.61 17.29
C GLN A 1061 -33.58 66.28 18.57
N GLU A 1062 -33.93 65.50 19.60
CA GLU A 1062 -33.67 65.84 21.01
C GLU A 1062 -33.77 64.59 21.92
N GLU A 1063 -33.03 64.56 23.04
CA GLU A 1063 -32.92 63.43 23.99
C GLU A 1063 -33.49 63.79 25.38
N ALA A 1064 -34.17 62.86 26.06
CA ALA A 1064 -34.35 62.75 27.53
C ALA A 1064 -35.34 61.62 27.92
N LEU A 1065 -35.32 60.99 29.11
CA LEU A 1065 -34.26 60.52 30.04
C LEU A 1065 -34.96 59.77 31.23
N ASP A 1066 -34.27 58.80 31.88
CA ASP A 1066 -34.56 58.16 33.19
C ASP A 1066 -35.96 57.46 33.41
N GLU A 1067 -36.21 56.55 34.37
CA GLU A 1067 -35.41 55.71 35.31
C GLU A 1067 -35.64 54.21 34.93
N GLY A 1068 -35.14 53.11 35.53
CA GLY A 1068 -34.26 52.78 36.67
C GLY A 1068 -34.60 51.32 37.12
N GLN A 1069 -33.78 50.30 36.83
CA GLN A 1069 -32.66 49.74 37.62
C GLN A 1069 -33.00 49.10 39.00
N GLU A 1070 -32.76 47.79 39.11
CA GLU A 1070 -31.92 47.09 40.10
C GLU A 1070 -31.58 45.71 39.47
N GLU A 1071 -30.35 45.45 39.03
CA GLU A 1071 -29.20 44.89 39.79
C GLU A 1071 -29.35 43.42 40.24
N ALA A 1072 -28.33 42.54 40.15
CA ALA A 1072 -27.06 42.57 39.40
C ALA A 1072 -26.41 41.17 39.40
N VAL A 1073 -25.47 40.90 38.48
CA VAL A 1073 -24.11 40.35 38.71
C VAL A 1073 -23.49 39.87 37.39
N VAL A 1074 -22.20 40.18 37.21
CA VAL A 1074 -21.31 39.88 36.07
C VAL A 1074 -20.56 38.55 36.41
N VAL A 1075 -19.98 37.73 35.53
CA VAL A 1075 -18.94 38.02 34.51
C VAL A 1075 -18.80 36.87 33.49
N ASP A 1076 -18.21 37.22 32.35
CA ASP A 1076 -17.49 36.39 31.36
C ASP A 1076 -18.22 35.29 30.58
N ALA A 1077 -17.79 35.18 29.32
CA ALA A 1077 -18.15 34.16 28.36
C ALA A 1077 -16.87 33.51 27.82
N ASP A 1078 -16.94 32.26 27.36
CA ASP A 1078 -16.36 31.94 26.05
C ASP A 1078 -16.81 30.58 25.48
N SER A 1079 -16.51 30.40 24.20
CA SER A 1079 -16.32 29.14 23.46
C SER A 1079 -17.40 28.03 23.46
N THR A 1080 -17.79 27.69 22.23
CA THR A 1080 -18.19 26.35 21.79
C THR A 1080 -17.28 25.23 22.34
N ASP A 1081 -17.87 24.14 22.87
CA ASP A 1081 -18.01 22.91 22.08
C ASP A 1081 -18.97 21.89 22.75
N GLY A 1082 -19.95 21.37 22.01
CA GLY A 1082 -20.98 20.47 22.52
C GLY A 1082 -20.78 19.03 22.05
N THR A 1083 -20.48 18.10 22.97
CA THR A 1083 -20.24 16.68 22.62
C THR A 1083 -21.21 15.70 23.29
N VAL A 1084 -21.22 14.49 22.72
CA VAL A 1084 -21.71 13.18 23.21
C VAL A 1084 -23.22 12.81 23.20
N LEU A 1085 -23.44 11.57 22.72
CA LEU A 1085 -24.56 10.62 22.92
C LEU A 1085 -25.93 10.82 22.23
N VAL A 1086 -26.12 10.05 21.14
CA VAL A 1086 -27.34 9.25 20.90
C VAL A 1086 -26.90 7.84 20.43
N ASN A 1087 -27.59 6.78 20.88
CA ASN A 1087 -27.31 5.40 20.48
C ASN A 1087 -28.02 5.03 19.16
N GLY A 1088 -27.40 4.15 18.37
CA GLY A 1088 -28.04 3.41 17.28
C GLY A 1088 -27.60 1.95 17.30
N ASN A 1089 -28.54 1.02 17.11
CA ASN A 1089 -28.23 -0.41 16.93
C ASN A 1089 -28.21 -0.71 15.42
N ASP A 1090 -27.15 -1.36 14.94
CA ASP A 1090 -27.16 -2.01 13.62
C ASP A 1090 -27.54 -3.49 13.78
N GLU A 1091 -28.56 -3.95 13.04
CA GLU A 1091 -28.94 -5.36 12.95
C GLU A 1091 -28.40 -6.02 11.68
N GLU A 1092 -27.92 -7.25 11.80
CA GLU A 1092 -27.23 -7.98 10.72
C GLU A 1092 -28.16 -8.38 9.56
N TRP A 1093 -27.82 -8.00 8.32
CA TRP A 1093 -28.47 -8.53 7.11
C TRP A 1093 -27.67 -9.71 6.53
N GLY A 1094 -28.02 -10.93 6.95
CA GLY A 1094 -27.38 -12.15 6.46
C GLY A 1094 -27.81 -12.55 5.03
N THR A 1095 -26.89 -12.51 4.08
CA THR A 1095 -27.13 -12.90 2.68
C THR A 1095 -26.96 -14.41 2.45
N ASN A 1096 -28.03 -15.18 2.63
CA ASN A 1096 -28.12 -16.55 2.10
C ASN A 1096 -28.77 -16.54 0.71
N ASN A 1097 -28.11 -17.12 -0.29
CA ASN A 1097 -28.79 -17.63 -1.48
C ASN A 1097 -27.94 -18.72 -2.17
N GLU A 1098 -28.45 -19.95 -2.20
CA GLU A 1098 -27.81 -21.08 -2.88
C GLU A 1098 -28.16 -21.08 -4.37
N GLY A 1099 -27.15 -21.09 -5.24
CA GLY A 1099 -27.32 -21.21 -6.69
C GLY A 1099 -26.76 -22.53 -7.21
N ASN A 1100 -27.61 -23.54 -7.39
CA ASN A 1100 -27.21 -24.87 -7.88
C ASN A 1100 -27.28 -24.92 -9.44
N PRO A 1101 -26.40 -25.66 -10.16
CA PRO A 1101 -26.20 -25.48 -11.60
C PRO A 1101 -26.93 -26.50 -12.49
N SER A 1102 -27.39 -26.06 -13.68
CA SER A 1102 -27.47 -26.91 -14.89
C SER A 1102 -27.88 -26.12 -16.17
N ALA A 1103 -26.98 -26.02 -17.15
CA ALA A 1103 -27.24 -25.97 -18.59
C ALA A 1103 -25.91 -26.03 -19.37
#